data_AF-A0A1Y3QHH4-F1
#
_entry.id   AF-A0A1Y3QHH4-F1
#
_cell.length_a   1.000
_cell.length_b   1.000
_cell.length_c   1.000
_cell.angle_alpha   90.00
_cell.angle_beta   90.00
_cell.angle_gamma   90.00
#
_symmetry.space_group_name_H-M   'P 1'
#
loop_
_entity.id
_entity.type
_entity.pdbx_description
1 polymer ?
#
loop_
_entity_poly.entity_id
_entity_poly.type
_entity_poly.pdbx_seq_one_letter_code
_entity_poly.pdbx_strand_id
1 'polypeptide(L)'
;MAGQMVQYGRRMRRSYARIKEVLEVPNLIEIQKQSYQKFLDEGLREIFRDISPIQDFTGNLVLEFIDYSLGEPKYTVEEAKERDVTYAAPLRVKVRLLNKETGEVKEQDVFMGDFPLMTETGTFIINGAERVIVSQLVRSPSVYYSTKIDKNGKKTYSATVIPNRGAWLEFETDAKDIIYVRIDRTRKIPVTVLLRALGFGSNAEILDLLGDDEYIRNTLERDNTDSPEKALIEIYERLRPGEPPTLENARNLLIARFFDPKRYDLAAVGRYKINKKLHIKNRLFNMRLAETLVDPETGEILAEAGQTVDRRLLDQIADKLDRNVGFQTYKVSGGVFESDEIRLQSISVYSPSEDGRVVKIISNGNIDKSVKHITPADIIASISYFINLMHGIGDVDDIDHLGNRRLRSVGELLQNQFRIGLSRMERVVRERMSIQDQNAITPQALINIRPVTAAIKEFFGSSQLSQFMDQTNPLAELTHKRRLSALGPGGLTRERAGMEVRDVHHSHYGRMCPIETPEGPNIGLINSLATYARVNEYGFIETPYRKVDHATGRVTDEVVYLTADEEDNYIIAQANAKLTEDNRFAEDMVVVRYNKQPDNILTMPSDRVDFMDVSPKQVVSVATALIPFLENDDSNRALMGSNMQRQAVPLLVPEAPLVGTGMEYRAALDSGVCVVARHDGIVERVTANEIHVRRVMTVDGQEVQGDVDKYKLLKFVRSNQGTCINQRPIVRKGDRVKAGDIIADGPSTDQGELALGRNVLVAFMPWEGYNYEDAILLSERLVREDVYTSIHIEEYECEARDTKLGPEEITRDIPNVGEDALRNLDERGIIRVGAEISAGDILVGKVTPKGVTELTAEERLLHAIFGEKAREVRDTSLRVPHGTDGIVVDVKVFTRENGDELPPGVNQLVRVYIAQKRKISEGDKMAGRHGNKGVIARILPVEDMPFLPDGTPVDVVLNPLGVPSRMNIGQVLEVHLGMACKLLGIHASTPVFDGANEYDVFDTMEEAGLKRDGKTILYDGRTGEPFEREVTVGVMYMIKLAHMVDDKIHARSTGPYSLVTQQPLGGKAQFGGQRFGEMEVWALEAYGAAYTLQEILTVKSDDVVGRVKTYEAIVKGENVPEPGVPESFKVLIKELQSLGLDVKILSENEEEIEMKEIDDEEDNAGDKLHLNLESASAEVGAE
;
A
#
# COMPACT_ATOMS: atom_id res chain seq x y z
N MET A 1 -26.60 -19.76 -31.04
CA MET A 1 -25.19 -19.38 -31.27
C MET A 1 -24.92 -18.14 -30.43
N ALA A 2 -24.36 -18.34 -29.24
CA ALA A 2 -24.02 -17.25 -28.32
C ALA A 2 -22.51 -17.03 -28.41
N GLY A 3 -22.08 -15.94 -29.02
CA GLY A 3 -20.65 -15.59 -29.09
C GLY A 3 -20.30 -14.72 -30.28
N GLN A 4 -19.69 -13.56 -30.04
CA GLN A 4 -19.21 -12.64 -31.07
C GLN A 4 -17.68 -12.58 -31.08
N MET A 5 -17.07 -12.50 -32.27
CA MET A 5 -15.61 -12.36 -32.37
C MET A 5 -15.22 -10.90 -32.08
N VAL A 6 -14.38 -10.71 -31.06
CA VAL A 6 -13.88 -9.40 -30.62
C VAL A 6 -12.35 -9.38 -30.74
N GLN A 7 -11.82 -8.27 -31.25
CA GLN A 7 -10.38 -8.04 -31.38
C GLN A 7 -9.84 -7.42 -30.08
N TYR A 8 -8.89 -8.09 -29.44
CA TYR A 8 -8.13 -7.58 -28.29
C TYR A 8 -6.66 -7.44 -28.69
N GLY A 9 -6.21 -6.21 -28.97
CA GLY A 9 -4.87 -5.97 -29.49
C GLY A 9 -4.65 -6.72 -30.81
N ARG A 10 -3.75 -7.71 -30.81
CA ARG A 10 -3.46 -8.58 -31.97
C ARG A 10 -4.23 -9.92 -31.95
N ARG A 11 -4.90 -10.28 -30.84
CA ARG A 11 -5.62 -11.55 -30.69
C ARG A 11 -7.13 -11.40 -30.92
N MET A 12 -7.72 -12.42 -31.50
CA MET A 12 -9.18 -12.55 -31.67
C MET A 12 -9.74 -13.49 -30.61
N ARG A 13 -10.77 -13.07 -29.86
CA ARG A 13 -11.47 -13.90 -28.88
C ARG A 13 -12.97 -13.97 -29.18
N ARG A 14 -13.58 -15.15 -29.04
CA ARG A 14 -15.04 -15.34 -29.05
C ARG A 14 -15.57 -14.89 -27.68
N SER A 15 -16.19 -13.72 -27.62
CA SER A 15 -16.76 -13.15 -26.39
C SER A 15 -18.22 -13.58 -26.21
N TYR A 16 -18.56 -14.01 -24.99
CA TYR A 16 -19.92 -14.37 -24.58
C TYR A 16 -20.71 -13.22 -23.94
N ALA A 17 -20.16 -11.99 -23.98
CA ALA A 17 -20.83 -10.80 -23.47
C ALA A 17 -22.20 -10.61 -24.13
N ARG A 18 -23.22 -10.33 -23.32
CA ARG A 18 -24.59 -10.05 -23.79
C ARG A 18 -24.94 -8.57 -23.65
N ILE A 19 -24.27 -7.89 -22.73
CA ILE A 19 -24.45 -6.46 -22.48
C ILE A 19 -23.42 -5.69 -23.31
N LYS A 20 -23.90 -4.65 -23.99
CA LYS A 20 -23.03 -3.72 -24.72
C LYS A 20 -22.23 -2.88 -23.72
N GLU A 21 -20.90 -2.83 -23.88
CA GLU A 21 -20.07 -1.89 -23.12
C GLU A 21 -20.36 -0.45 -23.56
N VAL A 22 -20.79 0.38 -22.60
CA VAL A 22 -21.14 1.79 -22.82
C VAL A 22 -19.92 2.71 -22.59
N LEU A 23 -19.01 2.30 -21.71
CA LEU A 23 -17.80 3.04 -21.36
C LEU A 23 -16.59 2.11 -21.41
N GLU A 24 -15.51 2.56 -22.04
CA GLU A 24 -14.23 1.84 -21.99
C GLU A 24 -13.56 1.97 -20.63
N VAL A 25 -12.79 0.95 -20.25
CA VAL A 25 -11.99 0.98 -19.01
C VAL A 25 -11.02 2.17 -19.06
N PRO A 26 -11.00 3.05 -18.03
CA PRO A 26 -10.09 4.18 -17.98
C PRO A 26 -8.64 3.71 -17.82
N ASN A 27 -7.67 4.62 -18.02
CA ASN A 27 -6.28 4.30 -17.78
C ASN A 27 -6.06 3.93 -16.30
N LEU A 28 -5.65 2.69 -16.06
CA LEU A 28 -5.59 2.12 -14.72
C LEU A 28 -4.48 2.74 -13.84
N ILE A 29 -3.52 3.48 -14.38
CA ILE A 29 -2.49 4.20 -13.60
C ILE A 29 -2.75 5.72 -13.50
N GLU A 30 -3.91 6.20 -13.96
CA GLU A 30 -4.23 7.64 -14.00
C GLU A 30 -4.16 8.31 -12.62
N ILE A 31 -4.54 7.59 -11.56
CA ILE A 31 -4.55 8.11 -10.18
C ILE A 31 -3.17 8.61 -9.71
N GLN A 32 -2.10 7.90 -10.08
CA GLN A 32 -0.73 8.28 -9.71
C GLN A 32 -0.28 9.49 -10.54
N LYS A 33 -0.47 9.41 -11.87
CA LYS A 33 0.03 10.41 -12.82
C LYS A 33 -0.69 11.75 -12.66
N GLN A 34 -2.03 11.75 -12.62
CA GLN A 34 -2.81 12.97 -12.46
C GLN A 34 -2.53 13.66 -11.12
N SER A 35 -2.43 12.88 -10.03
CA SER A 35 -2.13 13.44 -8.71
C SER A 35 -0.76 14.09 -8.63
N TYR A 36 0.27 13.46 -9.21
CA TYR A 36 1.61 14.02 -9.22
C TYR A 36 1.75 15.23 -10.15
N GLN A 37 1.12 15.18 -11.33
CA GLN A 37 1.09 16.31 -12.26
C GLN A 37 0.43 17.55 -11.63
N LYS A 38 -0.73 17.39 -10.98
CA LYS A 38 -1.40 18.47 -10.26
C LYS A 38 -0.54 19.04 -9.12
N PHE A 39 0.21 18.18 -8.43
CA PHE A 39 1.14 18.63 -7.40
C PHE A 39 2.27 19.49 -7.96
N LEU A 40 2.84 19.13 -9.12
CA LEU A 40 3.83 19.97 -9.79
C LEU A 40 3.19 21.29 -10.22
N ASP A 41 2.13 21.26 -11.04
CA ASP A 41 1.59 22.46 -11.69
C ASP A 41 0.97 23.48 -10.70
N GLU A 42 0.25 22.99 -9.69
CA GLU A 42 -0.51 23.81 -8.74
C GLU A 42 -0.01 23.68 -7.31
N GLY A 43 0.21 22.46 -6.83
CA GLY A 43 0.48 22.16 -5.42
C GLY A 43 1.75 22.81 -4.87
N LEU A 44 2.86 22.77 -5.60
CA LEU A 44 4.11 23.44 -5.22
C LEU A 44 3.92 24.97 -5.11
N ARG A 45 3.21 25.55 -6.08
CA ARG A 45 2.93 26.99 -6.11
C ARG A 45 2.05 27.42 -4.94
N GLU A 46 1.06 26.61 -4.59
CA GLU A 46 0.20 26.83 -3.42
C GLU A 46 1.02 26.84 -2.12
N ILE A 47 1.93 25.88 -1.93
CA ILE A 47 2.75 25.83 -0.69
C ILE A 47 3.66 27.05 -0.56
N PHE A 48 4.30 27.48 -1.66
CA PHE A 48 5.16 28.68 -1.62
C PHE A 48 4.35 29.93 -1.31
N ARG A 49 3.12 30.04 -1.84
CA ARG A 49 2.20 31.14 -1.51
C ARG A 49 1.72 31.10 -0.06
N ASP A 50 1.52 29.92 0.52
CA ASP A 50 1.06 29.79 1.91
C ASP A 50 2.11 30.26 2.94
N ILE A 51 3.39 30.15 2.60
CA ILE A 51 4.51 30.54 3.48
C ILE A 51 4.98 31.98 3.18
N SER A 52 4.84 32.43 1.94
CA SER A 52 5.12 33.81 1.54
C SER A 52 4.00 34.77 1.98
N PRO A 53 4.30 35.98 2.50
CA PRO A 53 5.62 36.51 2.80
C PRO A 53 6.13 36.07 4.18
N ILE A 54 7.46 35.89 4.27
CA ILE A 54 8.18 35.72 5.55
C ILE A 54 8.65 37.09 6.01
N GLN A 55 8.32 37.46 7.25
CA GLN A 55 8.68 38.76 7.84
C GLN A 55 9.50 38.55 9.11
N ASP A 56 10.44 39.47 9.36
CA ASP A 56 11.13 39.60 10.64
C ASP A 56 10.20 40.11 11.75
N PHE A 57 10.70 40.16 13.00
CA PHE A 57 9.89 40.60 14.15
C PHE A 57 9.46 42.08 14.06
N THR A 58 10.21 42.91 13.35
CA THR A 58 9.94 44.35 13.17
C THR A 58 9.11 44.65 11.92
N GLY A 59 8.99 43.70 10.99
CA GLY A 59 8.26 43.84 9.72
C GLY A 59 9.02 44.58 8.62
N ASN A 60 10.32 44.85 8.81
CA ASN A 60 11.17 45.65 7.93
C ASN A 60 11.74 44.82 6.77
N LEU A 61 12.21 43.60 7.06
CA LEU A 61 12.70 42.66 6.05
C LEU A 61 11.58 41.70 5.65
N VAL A 62 11.28 41.65 4.36
CA VAL A 62 10.24 40.77 3.79
C VAL A 62 10.84 39.90 2.71
N LEU A 63 10.73 38.57 2.87
CA LEU A 63 11.16 37.60 1.88
C LEU A 63 9.93 36.95 1.22
N GLU A 64 9.90 36.99 -0.11
CA GLU A 64 8.81 36.49 -0.94
C GLU A 64 9.31 35.40 -1.90
N PHE A 65 8.49 34.36 -2.09
CA PHE A 65 8.70 33.35 -3.12
C PHE A 65 7.83 33.73 -4.34
N ILE A 66 8.46 33.97 -5.51
CA ILE A 66 7.75 34.42 -6.71
C ILE A 66 7.28 33.22 -7.54
N ASP A 67 8.23 32.39 -7.98
CA ASP A 67 7.96 31.25 -8.86
C ASP A 67 9.05 30.18 -8.69
N TYR A 68 8.83 29.01 -9.27
CA TYR A 68 9.79 27.92 -9.25
C TYR A 68 10.01 27.35 -10.66
N SER A 69 11.14 26.69 -10.85
CA SER A 69 11.48 25.95 -12.06
C SER A 69 12.10 24.60 -11.70
N LEU A 70 11.73 23.56 -12.43
CA LEU A 70 12.36 22.24 -12.40
C LEU A 70 13.28 22.13 -13.60
N GLY A 71 14.55 21.82 -13.36
CA GLY A 71 15.50 21.54 -14.44
C GLY A 71 15.32 20.14 -15.03
N GLU A 72 16.23 19.76 -15.92
CA GLU A 72 16.27 18.40 -16.47
C GLU A 72 16.90 17.41 -15.48
N PRO A 73 16.43 16.15 -15.46
CA PRO A 73 17.05 15.11 -14.64
C PRO A 73 18.48 14.82 -15.10
N LYS A 74 19.40 14.58 -14.15
CA LYS A 74 20.82 14.32 -14.45
C LYS A 74 21.05 12.99 -15.17
N TYR A 75 20.19 12.00 -14.89
CA TYR A 75 20.29 10.63 -15.40
C TYR A 75 18.95 10.20 -15.99
N THR A 76 19.00 9.29 -16.95
CA THR A 76 17.82 8.57 -17.40
C THR A 76 17.33 7.58 -16.34
N VAL A 77 16.10 7.07 -16.51
CA VAL A 77 15.49 6.07 -15.62
C VAL A 77 16.35 4.80 -15.53
N GLU A 78 16.94 4.35 -16.64
CA GLU A 78 17.79 3.16 -16.67
C GLU A 78 19.13 3.39 -15.95
N GLU A 79 19.79 4.52 -16.23
CA GLU A 79 21.06 4.88 -15.59
C GLU A 79 20.89 5.10 -14.08
N ALA A 80 19.76 5.64 -13.65
CA ALA A 80 19.47 5.83 -12.23
C ALA A 80 19.37 4.50 -11.47
N LYS A 81 18.75 3.48 -12.09
CA LYS A 81 18.68 2.12 -11.56
C LYS A 81 20.05 1.44 -11.54
N GLU A 82 20.83 1.63 -12.59
CA GLU A 82 22.15 1.01 -12.73
C GLU A 82 23.19 1.55 -11.74
N ARG A 83 23.15 2.85 -11.47
CA ARG A 83 24.12 3.56 -10.61
C ARG A 83 23.69 3.71 -9.15
N ASP A 84 22.54 3.14 -8.77
CA ASP A 84 21.94 3.31 -7.44
C ASP A 84 21.71 4.75 -7.00
N VAL A 85 21.40 5.61 -7.97
CA VAL A 85 21.08 7.02 -7.73
C VAL A 85 19.58 7.24 -7.79
N THR A 86 19.13 8.40 -7.31
CA THR A 86 17.72 8.79 -7.35
C THR A 86 17.42 9.49 -8.66
N TYR A 87 16.33 9.10 -9.34
CA TYR A 87 15.84 9.83 -10.52
C TYR A 87 15.19 11.15 -10.07
N ALA A 88 15.93 12.24 -10.17
CA ALA A 88 15.55 13.55 -9.65
C ALA A 88 15.98 14.69 -10.59
N ALA A 89 15.23 15.79 -10.51
CA ALA A 89 15.50 17.05 -11.21
C ALA A 89 15.82 18.18 -10.22
N PRO A 90 16.73 19.11 -10.56
CA PRO A 90 17.08 20.21 -9.68
C PRO A 90 15.93 21.22 -9.59
N LEU A 91 15.43 21.48 -8.37
CA LEU A 91 14.41 22.50 -8.10
C LEU A 91 15.08 23.83 -7.79
N ARG A 92 14.74 24.87 -8.55
CA ARG A 92 15.19 26.26 -8.32
C ARG A 92 13.98 27.16 -8.08
N VAL A 93 14.09 28.07 -7.12
CA VAL A 93 13.01 28.99 -6.75
C VAL A 93 13.51 30.42 -6.83
N LYS A 94 12.72 31.27 -7.47
CA LYS A 94 12.99 32.70 -7.59
C LYS A 94 12.49 33.40 -6.32
N VAL A 95 13.42 33.97 -5.57
CA VAL A 95 13.17 34.59 -4.27
C VAL A 95 13.44 36.09 -4.37
N ARG A 96 12.56 36.89 -3.75
CA ARG A 96 12.71 38.33 -3.61
C ARG A 96 12.86 38.71 -2.15
N LEU A 97 13.89 39.48 -1.82
CA LEU A 97 14.06 40.11 -0.52
C LEU A 97 13.82 41.61 -0.66
N LEU A 98 12.86 42.12 0.09
CA LEU A 98 12.48 43.52 0.18
C LEU A 98 12.92 44.07 1.54
N ASN A 99 13.73 45.13 1.54
CA ASN A 99 13.98 45.92 2.74
C ASN A 99 13.10 47.17 2.69
N LYS A 100 12.12 47.28 3.58
CA LYS A 100 11.20 48.42 3.62
C LYS A 100 11.84 49.73 4.08
N GLU A 101 12.94 49.67 4.85
CA GLU A 101 13.64 50.87 5.32
C GLU A 101 14.47 51.51 4.21
N THR A 102 15.16 50.70 3.40
CA THR A 102 16.02 51.19 2.30
C THR A 102 15.32 51.23 0.95
N GLY A 103 14.21 50.49 0.79
CA GLY A 103 13.55 50.28 -0.49
C GLY A 103 14.31 49.34 -1.44
N GLU A 104 15.37 48.67 -0.97
CA GLU A 104 16.19 47.78 -1.78
C GLU A 104 15.46 46.45 -2.06
N VAL A 105 15.44 46.05 -3.34
CA VAL A 105 14.85 44.79 -3.80
C VAL A 105 15.94 43.91 -4.39
N LYS A 106 16.18 42.75 -3.79
CA LYS A 106 17.14 41.75 -4.32
C LYS A 106 16.37 40.51 -4.76
N GLU A 107 16.43 40.21 -6.06
CA GLU A 107 15.89 38.97 -6.62
C GLU A 107 17.02 38.01 -6.97
N GLN A 108 16.86 36.73 -6.62
CA GLN A 108 17.84 35.69 -6.93
C GLN A 108 17.17 34.34 -7.11
N ASP A 109 17.69 33.53 -8.04
CA ASP A 109 17.32 32.12 -8.18
C ASP A 109 18.13 31.27 -7.19
N VAL A 110 17.42 30.63 -6.26
CA VAL A 110 18.01 29.81 -5.20
C VAL A 110 17.73 28.33 -5.48
N PHE A 111 18.77 27.51 -5.46
CA PHE A 111 18.62 26.05 -5.55
C PHE A 111 18.04 25.49 -4.24
N MET A 112 16.90 24.79 -4.34
CA MET A 112 16.16 24.23 -3.21
C MET A 112 16.47 22.76 -2.94
N GLY A 113 17.16 22.08 -3.86
CA GLY A 113 17.50 20.66 -3.77
C GLY A 113 17.11 19.88 -5.02
N ASP A 114 17.57 18.65 -5.11
CA ASP A 114 17.13 17.70 -6.14
C ASP A 114 15.79 17.08 -5.72
N PHE A 115 14.79 17.17 -6.60
CA PHE A 115 13.43 16.70 -6.36
C PHE A 115 13.14 15.41 -7.15
N PRO A 116 12.75 14.30 -6.49
CA PRO A 116 12.46 13.04 -7.16
C PRO A 116 11.30 13.17 -8.16
N LEU A 117 11.50 12.69 -9.38
CA LEU A 117 10.50 12.71 -10.45
C LEU A 117 9.78 11.37 -10.58
N MET A 118 8.50 11.42 -10.92
CA MET A 118 7.71 10.24 -11.27
C MET A 118 8.03 9.80 -12.70
N THR A 119 8.20 8.49 -12.90
CA THR A 119 8.42 7.87 -14.22
C THR A 119 7.12 7.83 -15.05
N GLU A 120 7.22 7.53 -16.34
CA GLU A 120 6.03 7.38 -17.22
C GLU A 120 5.05 6.29 -16.75
N THR A 121 5.55 5.29 -16.01
CA THR A 121 4.81 4.13 -15.48
C THR A 121 4.17 4.38 -14.11
N GLY A 122 4.35 5.57 -13.54
CA GLY A 122 3.74 5.96 -12.26
C GLY A 122 4.52 5.55 -11.01
N THR A 123 5.85 5.45 -11.11
CA THR A 123 6.75 4.97 -10.05
C THR A 123 7.86 5.97 -9.77
N PHE A 124 8.64 5.76 -8.70
CA PHE A 124 9.82 6.57 -8.37
C PHE A 124 11.06 5.68 -8.25
N ILE A 125 12.21 6.17 -8.69
CA ILE A 125 13.50 5.49 -8.47
C ILE A 125 14.24 6.22 -7.36
N ILE A 126 14.40 5.55 -6.22
CA ILE A 126 15.07 6.09 -5.04
C ILE A 126 16.24 5.18 -4.70
N ASN A 127 17.46 5.69 -4.83
CA ASN A 127 18.71 4.95 -4.66
C ASN A 127 18.72 3.64 -5.48
N GLY A 128 18.47 3.72 -6.78
CA GLY A 128 18.40 2.54 -7.67
C GLY A 128 17.14 1.69 -7.58
N ALA A 129 16.45 1.69 -6.43
CA ALA A 129 15.28 0.87 -6.21
C ALA A 129 13.98 1.55 -6.68
N GLU A 130 13.14 0.78 -7.37
CA GLU A 130 11.82 1.26 -7.80
C GLU A 130 10.80 1.17 -6.66
N ARG A 131 10.13 2.29 -6.40
CA ARG A 131 9.18 2.49 -5.30
C ARG A 131 7.84 3.02 -5.81
N VAL A 132 6.79 2.68 -5.08
CA VAL A 132 5.43 3.18 -5.30
C VAL A 132 4.95 3.89 -4.05
N ILE A 133 4.35 5.07 -4.23
CA ILE A 133 3.67 5.78 -3.14
C ILE A 133 2.21 5.33 -3.12
N VAL A 134 1.86 4.55 -2.10
CA VAL A 134 0.52 4.00 -1.93
C VAL A 134 -0.43 5.08 -1.43
N SER A 135 -1.61 5.17 -2.05
CA SER A 135 -2.64 6.14 -1.65
C SER A 135 -3.22 5.78 -0.28
N GLN A 136 -3.43 6.80 0.55
CA GLN A 136 -3.84 6.60 1.95
C GLN A 136 -5.31 6.97 2.15
N LEU A 137 -6.11 6.05 2.69
CA LEU A 137 -7.50 6.30 3.06
C LEU A 137 -7.56 6.88 4.48
N VAL A 138 -8.04 8.12 4.61
CA VAL A 138 -8.13 8.84 5.89
C VAL A 138 -9.54 9.41 6.09
N ARG A 139 -9.89 9.73 7.33
CA ARG A 139 -11.13 10.47 7.61
C ARG A 139 -11.04 11.87 7.01
N SER A 140 -12.10 12.29 6.32
CA SER A 140 -12.17 13.63 5.74
C SER A 140 -12.34 14.69 6.86
N PRO A 141 -11.75 15.89 6.73
CA PRO A 141 -12.03 16.98 7.65
C PRO A 141 -13.50 17.40 7.55
N SER A 142 -14.23 17.39 8.67
CA SER A 142 -15.66 17.75 8.74
C SER A 142 -16.10 17.87 10.20
N VAL A 143 -17.36 18.22 10.41
CA VAL A 143 -18.10 17.93 11.64
C VAL A 143 -18.73 16.54 11.53
N TYR A 144 -18.56 15.73 12.56
CA TYR A 144 -19.13 14.39 12.69
C TYR A 144 -20.00 14.30 13.93
N TYR A 145 -21.18 13.69 13.80
CA TYR A 145 -22.09 13.42 14.89
C TYR A 145 -22.21 11.92 15.13
N SER A 146 -22.21 11.51 16.39
CA SER A 146 -22.41 10.11 16.77
C SER A 146 -23.30 10.01 18.01
N THR A 147 -23.92 8.85 18.17
CA THR A 147 -24.72 8.52 19.34
C THR A 147 -24.15 7.29 20.02
N LYS A 148 -24.20 7.27 21.35
CA LYS A 148 -23.84 6.11 22.17
C LYS A 148 -24.92 5.89 23.20
N ILE A 149 -25.28 4.63 23.42
CA ILE A 149 -26.18 4.26 24.50
C ILE A 149 -25.30 4.06 25.74
N ASP A 150 -25.53 4.88 26.77
CA ASP A 150 -24.83 4.74 28.04
C ASP A 150 -25.32 3.46 28.78
N LYS A 151 -24.57 3.02 29.79
CA LYS A 151 -24.91 1.84 30.62
C LYS A 151 -26.31 1.92 31.24
N ASN A 152 -26.83 3.12 31.44
CA ASN A 152 -28.17 3.38 31.96
C ASN A 152 -29.28 3.36 30.88
N GLY A 153 -28.95 3.02 29.63
CA GLY A 153 -29.90 2.98 28.51
C GLY A 153 -30.22 4.35 27.90
N LYS A 154 -29.66 5.45 28.44
CA LYS A 154 -29.85 6.81 27.91
C LYS A 154 -28.97 7.01 26.68
N LYS A 155 -29.57 7.55 25.60
CA LYS A 155 -28.83 7.96 24.41
C LYS A 155 -28.06 9.23 24.73
N THR A 156 -26.74 9.16 24.65
CA THR A 156 -25.84 10.31 24.70
C THR A 156 -25.39 10.62 23.28
N TYR A 157 -25.26 11.90 22.97
CA TYR A 157 -24.75 12.37 21.69
C TYR A 157 -23.33 12.89 21.88
N SER A 158 -22.51 12.76 20.84
CA SER A 158 -21.23 13.43 20.77
C SER A 158 -20.98 13.95 19.36
N ALA A 159 -20.29 15.07 19.26
CA ALA A 159 -19.89 15.65 17.99
C ALA A 159 -18.40 15.98 18.00
N THR A 160 -17.77 15.91 16.83
CA THR A 160 -16.34 16.19 16.70
C THR A 160 -16.10 16.98 15.43
N VAL A 161 -15.47 18.14 15.57
CA VAL A 161 -14.98 18.96 14.47
C VAL A 161 -13.51 18.61 14.24
N ILE A 162 -13.25 17.93 13.12
CA ILE A 162 -11.92 17.45 12.75
C ILE A 162 -11.34 18.38 11.68
N PRO A 163 -10.26 19.12 11.96
CA PRO A 163 -9.56 19.90 10.94
C PRO A 163 -8.64 19.03 10.08
N ASN A 164 -8.19 19.57 8.95
CA ASN A 164 -7.08 18.99 8.19
C ASN A 164 -5.77 19.12 8.98
N ARG A 165 -5.59 20.29 9.63
CA ARG A 165 -4.48 20.61 10.54
C ARG A 165 -4.97 21.62 11.57
N GLY A 166 -4.72 21.36 12.86
CA GLY A 166 -5.10 22.28 13.93
C GLY A 166 -5.68 21.55 15.15
N ALA A 167 -6.22 22.32 16.08
CA ALA A 167 -6.82 21.80 17.31
C ALA A 167 -8.19 21.15 17.05
N TRP A 168 -8.48 20.06 17.75
CA TRP A 168 -9.79 19.41 17.66
C TRP A 168 -10.80 20.07 18.59
N LEU A 169 -12.07 20.04 18.19
CA LEU A 169 -13.17 20.55 19.00
C LEU A 169 -14.23 19.44 19.15
N GLU A 170 -14.46 19.00 20.37
CA GLU A 170 -15.31 17.84 20.70
C GLU A 170 -16.46 18.28 21.60
N PHE A 171 -17.69 17.95 21.25
CA PHE A 171 -18.89 18.17 22.05
C PHE A 171 -19.43 16.84 22.58
N GLU A 172 -19.92 16.83 23.81
CA GLU A 172 -20.51 15.64 24.43
C GLU A 172 -21.63 16.01 25.40
N THR A 173 -22.67 15.19 25.44
CA THR A 173 -23.74 15.30 26.44
C THR A 173 -23.51 14.29 27.56
N ASP A 174 -23.70 14.69 28.81
CA ASP A 174 -23.64 13.78 29.96
C ASP A 174 -25.02 13.16 30.31
N ALA A 175 -25.06 12.32 31.34
CA ALA A 175 -26.31 11.72 31.81
C ALA A 175 -27.29 12.72 32.42
N LYS A 176 -26.83 13.92 32.81
CA LYS A 176 -27.61 15.01 33.40
C LYS A 176 -28.06 16.05 32.38
N ASP A 177 -27.95 15.74 31.08
CA ASP A 177 -28.37 16.63 30.00
C ASP A 177 -27.56 17.94 29.94
N ILE A 178 -26.32 17.91 30.42
CA ILE A 178 -25.38 19.04 30.33
C ILE A 178 -24.48 18.86 29.10
N ILE A 179 -24.32 19.93 28.33
CA ILE A 179 -23.49 19.96 27.13
C ILE A 179 -22.08 20.46 27.49
N TYR A 180 -21.09 19.62 27.22
CA TYR A 180 -19.68 19.93 27.40
C TYR A 180 -18.96 20.10 26.06
N VAL A 181 -17.91 20.90 26.07
CA VAL A 181 -16.92 21.00 25.00
C VAL A 181 -15.52 20.68 25.53
N ARG A 182 -14.71 20.01 24.72
CA ARG A 182 -13.28 19.83 24.93
C ARG A 182 -12.52 20.45 23.77
N ILE A 183 -11.48 21.20 24.11
CA ILE A 183 -10.57 21.80 23.14
C ILE A 183 -9.27 20.99 23.17
N ASP A 184 -8.87 20.39 22.05
CA ASP A 184 -7.60 19.68 21.90
C ASP A 184 -7.35 18.61 22.98
N ARG A 185 -8.38 17.81 23.29
CA ARG A 185 -8.35 16.72 24.31
C ARG A 185 -8.04 17.18 25.74
N THR A 186 -8.27 18.46 26.05
CA THR A 186 -8.19 18.97 27.43
C THR A 186 -9.44 18.62 28.25
N ARG A 187 -9.49 19.10 29.50
CA ARG A 187 -10.62 18.86 30.41
C ARG A 187 -11.91 19.48 29.86
N LYS A 188 -13.03 18.83 30.16
CA LYS A 188 -14.38 19.28 29.79
C LYS A 188 -14.69 20.65 30.40
N ILE A 189 -15.24 21.54 29.59
CA ILE A 189 -15.83 22.82 30.01
C ILE A 189 -17.28 22.91 29.49
N PRO A 190 -18.21 23.58 30.17
CA PRO A 190 -19.56 23.80 29.64
C PRO A 190 -19.52 24.53 28.29
N VAL A 191 -20.38 24.15 27.33
CA VAL A 191 -20.36 24.77 25.99
C VAL A 191 -20.68 26.26 26.00
N THR A 192 -21.41 26.72 27.02
CA THR A 192 -21.75 28.14 27.22
C THR A 192 -20.52 29.00 27.49
N VAL A 193 -19.46 28.46 28.12
CA VAL A 193 -18.17 29.15 28.31
C VAL A 193 -17.54 29.48 26.96
N LEU A 194 -17.62 28.57 25.98
CA LEU A 194 -17.13 28.81 24.63
C LEU A 194 -17.98 29.87 23.90
N LEU A 195 -19.30 29.84 24.05
CA LEU A 195 -20.19 30.86 23.46
C LEU A 195 -19.94 32.25 24.04
N ARG A 196 -19.72 32.36 25.36
CA ARG A 196 -19.32 33.62 26.01
C ARG A 196 -17.98 34.12 25.51
N ALA A 197 -17.00 33.23 25.36
CA ALA A 197 -15.70 33.60 24.81
C ALA A 197 -15.83 34.15 23.36
N LEU A 198 -16.75 33.64 22.55
CA LEU A 198 -17.02 34.15 21.20
C LEU A 198 -17.73 35.51 21.17
N GLY A 199 -18.30 35.97 22.29
CA GLY A 199 -18.88 37.31 22.45
C GLY A 199 -20.36 37.36 22.82
N PHE A 200 -21.02 36.22 23.05
CA PHE A 200 -22.39 36.17 23.58
C PHE A 200 -22.34 36.18 25.11
N GLY A 201 -22.25 37.38 25.68
CA GLY A 201 -21.86 37.58 27.08
C GLY A 201 -22.94 37.23 28.09
N SER A 202 -24.22 37.48 27.77
CA SER A 202 -25.34 37.31 28.70
C SER A 202 -26.12 36.01 28.47
N ASN A 203 -26.74 35.49 29.53
CA ASN A 203 -27.61 34.30 29.42
C ASN A 203 -28.78 34.55 28.46
N ALA A 204 -29.29 35.78 28.43
CA ALA A 204 -30.39 36.18 27.54
C ALA A 204 -29.96 36.13 26.06
N GLU A 205 -28.76 36.59 25.72
CA GLU A 205 -28.21 36.50 24.36
C GLU A 205 -28.04 35.05 23.90
N ILE A 206 -27.56 34.17 24.78
CA ILE A 206 -27.37 32.75 24.45
C ILE A 206 -28.72 32.05 24.22
N LEU A 207 -29.73 32.37 25.02
CA LEU A 207 -31.10 31.84 24.86
C LEU A 207 -31.79 32.38 23.60
N ASP A 208 -31.58 33.65 23.24
CA ASP A 208 -32.11 34.22 21.99
C ASP A 208 -31.44 33.62 20.73
N LEU A 209 -30.13 33.34 20.83
CA LEU A 209 -29.36 32.74 19.76
C LEU A 209 -29.85 31.32 19.43
N LEU A 210 -29.82 30.43 20.42
CA LEU A 210 -30.04 28.99 20.23
C LEU A 210 -31.49 28.55 20.48
N GLY A 211 -32.33 29.42 21.06
CA GLY A 211 -33.67 29.08 21.53
C GLY A 211 -33.69 28.72 23.02
N ASP A 212 -34.87 28.85 23.64
CA ASP A 212 -35.08 28.54 25.05
C ASP A 212 -35.26 27.03 25.25
N ASP A 213 -34.16 26.34 25.57
CA ASP A 213 -34.07 24.88 25.63
C ASP A 213 -33.56 24.37 27.00
N GLU A 214 -34.09 23.23 27.46
CA GLU A 214 -33.72 22.60 28.73
C GLU A 214 -32.24 22.24 28.82
N TYR A 215 -31.65 21.70 27.75
CA TYR A 215 -30.22 21.33 27.71
C TYR A 215 -29.33 22.57 27.91
N ILE A 216 -29.74 23.71 27.36
CA ILE A 216 -29.02 24.98 27.47
C ILE A 216 -29.17 25.55 28.88
N ARG A 217 -30.38 25.55 29.46
CA ARG A 217 -30.61 26.01 30.84
C ARG A 217 -29.78 25.22 31.85
N ASN A 218 -29.79 23.89 31.76
CA ASN A 218 -28.99 23.02 32.62
C ASN A 218 -27.48 23.31 32.49
N THR A 219 -27.04 23.62 31.26
CA THR A 219 -25.64 23.98 31.01
C THR A 219 -25.29 25.37 31.55
N LEU A 220 -26.18 26.36 31.42
CA LEU A 220 -26.03 27.71 31.97
C LEU A 220 -26.00 27.71 33.51
N GLU A 221 -26.78 26.84 34.17
CA GLU A 221 -26.73 26.68 35.64
C GLU A 221 -25.39 26.10 36.12
N ARG A 222 -24.72 25.30 35.27
CA ARG A 222 -23.42 24.71 35.57
C ARG A 222 -22.24 25.62 35.21
N ASP A 223 -22.48 26.64 34.39
CA ASP A 223 -21.49 27.63 33.98
C ASP A 223 -21.09 28.53 35.15
N ASN A 224 -19.80 28.56 35.46
CA ASN A 224 -19.27 29.41 36.55
C ASN A 224 -18.89 30.82 36.06
N THR A 225 -19.05 31.11 34.77
CA THR A 225 -18.65 32.37 34.15
C THR A 225 -19.86 33.26 33.86
N ASP A 226 -19.71 34.55 34.11
CA ASP A 226 -20.75 35.59 33.95
C ASP A 226 -20.37 36.66 32.91
N SER A 227 -19.13 36.65 32.39
CA SER A 227 -18.64 37.59 31.38
C SER A 227 -17.75 36.91 30.33
N PRO A 228 -17.65 37.48 29.11
CA PRO A 228 -16.71 37.01 28.08
C PRO A 228 -15.26 36.95 28.58
N GLU A 229 -14.87 37.92 29.41
CA GLU A 229 -13.51 38.07 29.95
C GLU A 229 -13.13 36.89 30.87
N LYS A 230 -14.02 36.53 31.81
CA LYS A 230 -13.81 35.38 32.69
C LYS A 230 -13.83 34.07 31.91
N ALA A 231 -14.68 33.95 30.88
CA ALA A 231 -14.72 32.78 30.01
C ALA A 231 -13.40 32.59 29.22
N LEU A 232 -12.82 33.66 28.69
CA LEU A 232 -11.51 33.62 28.03
C LEU A 232 -10.41 33.15 29.00
N ILE A 233 -10.40 33.67 30.22
CA ILE A 233 -9.45 33.29 31.26
C ILE A 233 -9.61 31.82 31.65
N GLU A 234 -10.85 31.34 31.86
CA GLU A 234 -11.09 29.94 32.20
C GLU A 234 -10.61 29.00 31.08
N ILE A 235 -10.86 29.33 29.82
CA ILE A 235 -10.32 28.56 28.69
C ILE A 235 -8.78 28.57 28.70
N TYR A 236 -8.15 29.72 28.97
CA TYR A 236 -6.69 29.83 29.02
C TYR A 236 -6.07 28.97 30.12
N GLU A 237 -6.60 29.01 31.33
CA GLU A 237 -6.11 28.21 32.47
C GLU A 237 -6.18 26.70 32.19
N ARG A 238 -7.19 26.27 31.43
CA ARG A 238 -7.33 24.86 31.02
C ARG A 238 -6.34 24.46 29.92
N LEU A 239 -6.07 25.36 28.99
CA LEU A 239 -5.16 25.10 27.87
C LEU A 239 -3.68 25.21 28.27
N ARG A 240 -3.34 26.13 29.19
CA ARG A 240 -1.97 26.38 29.67
C ARG A 240 -1.92 26.40 31.20
N PRO A 241 -1.96 25.22 31.84
CA PRO A 241 -1.88 25.13 33.29
C PRO A 241 -0.52 25.63 33.78
N GLY A 242 -0.53 26.65 34.65
CA GLY A 242 0.67 27.20 35.30
C GLY A 242 1.20 28.51 34.73
N GLU A 243 0.66 29.01 33.60
CA GLU A 243 0.95 30.36 33.12
C GLU A 243 -0.08 31.36 33.68
N PRO A 244 0.33 32.57 34.13
CA PRO A 244 -0.61 33.57 34.62
C PRO A 244 -1.55 34.02 33.49
N PRO A 245 -2.88 33.89 33.64
CA PRO A 245 -3.80 34.28 32.59
C PRO A 245 -3.92 35.80 32.52
N THR A 246 -3.66 36.37 31.34
CA THR A 246 -4.07 37.74 31.01
C THR A 246 -5.12 37.69 29.92
N LEU A 247 -6.03 38.67 29.91
CA LEU A 247 -7.12 38.71 28.92
C LEU A 247 -6.59 38.75 27.48
N GLU A 248 -5.55 39.56 27.25
CA GLU A 248 -4.94 39.71 25.93
C GLU A 248 -4.25 38.41 25.47
N ASN A 249 -3.54 37.72 26.36
CA ASN A 249 -2.93 36.43 26.05
C ASN A 249 -3.99 35.35 25.78
N ALA A 250 -5.09 35.35 26.56
CA ALA A 250 -6.21 34.43 26.38
C ALA A 250 -6.90 34.60 25.02
N ARG A 251 -7.18 35.85 24.65
CA ARG A 251 -7.74 36.20 23.35
C ARG A 251 -6.80 35.79 22.20
N ASN A 252 -5.53 36.20 22.27
CA ASN A 252 -4.54 35.89 21.23
C ASN A 252 -4.32 34.37 21.10
N LEU A 253 -4.38 33.61 22.19
CA LEU A 253 -4.26 32.15 22.14
C LEU A 253 -5.39 31.50 21.34
N LEU A 254 -6.64 31.93 21.56
CA LEU A 254 -7.79 31.38 20.82
C LEU A 254 -7.76 31.79 19.34
N ILE A 255 -7.42 33.04 19.03
CA ILE A 255 -7.22 33.51 17.65
C ILE A 255 -6.17 32.66 16.95
N ALA A 256 -4.98 32.55 17.55
CA ALA A 256 -3.88 31.78 16.98
C ALA A 256 -4.20 30.28 16.85
N ARG A 257 -5.09 29.73 17.67
CA ARG A 257 -5.38 28.29 17.68
C ARG A 257 -6.48 27.88 16.71
N PHE A 258 -7.49 28.72 16.47
CA PHE A 258 -8.64 28.39 15.61
C PHE A 258 -8.78 29.30 14.39
N PHE A 259 -8.52 30.59 14.53
CA PHE A 259 -8.86 31.59 13.51
C PHE A 259 -7.65 32.03 12.66
N ASP A 260 -6.42 31.64 13.03
CA ASP A 260 -5.21 31.88 12.23
C ASP A 260 -5.04 30.82 11.12
N PRO A 261 -5.10 31.21 9.83
CA PRO A 261 -4.92 30.29 8.70
C PRO A 261 -3.55 29.57 8.67
N LYS A 262 -2.52 30.14 9.32
CA LYS A 262 -1.20 29.52 9.37
C LYS A 262 -1.15 28.32 10.32
N ARG A 263 -2.01 28.31 11.34
CA ARG A 263 -2.03 27.30 12.42
C ARG A 263 -3.23 26.36 12.33
N TYR A 264 -4.35 26.84 11.82
CA TYR A 264 -5.58 26.06 11.63
C TYR A 264 -5.99 26.04 10.16
N ASP A 265 -6.21 24.85 9.63
CA ASP A 265 -6.55 24.62 8.23
C ASP A 265 -7.54 23.44 8.09
N LEU A 266 -8.62 23.68 7.38
CA LEU A 266 -9.65 22.72 6.99
C LEU A 266 -9.38 22.12 5.60
N ALA A 267 -8.47 22.72 4.83
CA ALA A 267 -8.33 22.57 3.39
C ALA A 267 -9.63 22.89 2.63
N ALA A 268 -9.56 22.93 1.29
CA ALA A 268 -10.74 23.15 0.45
C ALA A 268 -11.82 22.08 0.66
N VAL A 269 -11.41 20.81 0.88
CA VAL A 269 -12.32 19.70 1.16
C VAL A 269 -13.08 19.88 2.47
N GLY A 270 -12.43 20.37 3.53
CA GLY A 270 -13.08 20.50 4.83
C GLY A 270 -14.09 21.62 4.83
N ARG A 271 -13.77 22.75 4.20
CA ARG A 271 -14.72 23.83 3.97
C ARG A 271 -15.94 23.35 3.16
N TYR A 272 -15.71 22.60 2.07
CA TYR A 272 -16.79 22.00 1.29
C TYR A 272 -17.69 21.06 2.13
N LYS A 273 -17.09 20.15 2.90
CA LYS A 273 -17.80 19.19 3.75
C LYS A 273 -18.59 19.87 4.87
N ILE A 274 -18.00 20.83 5.56
CA ILE A 274 -18.66 21.59 6.64
C ILE A 274 -19.85 22.37 6.07
N ASN A 275 -19.67 23.08 4.95
CA ASN A 275 -20.76 23.82 4.32
C ASN A 275 -21.90 22.87 3.88
N LYS A 276 -21.58 21.69 3.33
CA LYS A 276 -22.57 20.68 2.94
C LYS A 276 -23.30 20.07 4.15
N LYS A 277 -22.59 19.76 5.24
CA LYS A 277 -23.18 19.16 6.46
C LYS A 277 -24.03 20.15 7.25
N LEU A 278 -23.54 21.38 7.41
CA LEU A 278 -24.23 22.44 8.16
C LEU A 278 -25.22 23.24 7.28
N HIS A 279 -25.39 22.83 6.02
CA HIS A 279 -26.39 23.43 5.14
C HIS A 279 -27.80 23.28 5.73
N ILE A 280 -28.65 24.29 5.54
CA ILE A 280 -30.01 24.26 6.07
C ILE A 280 -30.90 23.28 5.29
N LYS A 281 -30.66 23.13 3.97
CA LYS A 281 -31.39 22.24 3.05
C LYS A 281 -31.61 20.83 3.60
N ASN A 282 -30.56 20.18 4.10
CA ASN A 282 -30.64 18.80 4.55
C ASN A 282 -31.47 18.64 5.83
N ARG A 283 -31.47 19.66 6.70
CA ARG A 283 -32.22 19.64 7.97
C ARG A 283 -33.68 20.06 7.82
N LEU A 284 -34.03 20.79 6.76
CA LEU A 284 -35.43 21.13 6.46
C LEU A 284 -36.19 19.97 5.81
N PHE A 285 -35.50 19.02 5.18
CA PHE A 285 -36.14 17.92 4.48
C PHE A 285 -37.04 17.11 5.42
N ASN A 286 -38.29 16.87 5.01
CA ASN A 286 -39.36 16.23 5.77
C ASN A 286 -39.77 16.92 7.08
N MET A 287 -39.30 18.15 7.34
CA MET A 287 -39.70 18.92 8.52
C MET A 287 -40.91 19.81 8.22
N ARG A 288 -41.68 20.11 9.27
CA ARG A 288 -42.83 21.03 9.22
C ARG A 288 -42.38 22.42 9.65
N LEU A 289 -42.55 23.41 8.77
CA LEU A 289 -42.13 24.79 9.05
C LEU A 289 -42.97 25.41 10.17
N ALA A 290 -42.32 26.16 11.08
CA ALA A 290 -43.01 26.94 12.11
C ALA A 290 -43.22 28.42 11.71
N GLU A 291 -42.55 28.87 10.65
CA GLU A 291 -42.65 30.21 10.10
C GLU A 291 -42.81 30.17 8.57
N THR A 292 -43.40 31.22 8.00
CA THR A 292 -43.57 31.36 6.55
C THR A 292 -42.25 31.84 5.93
N LEU A 293 -41.72 31.10 4.95
CA LEU A 293 -40.52 31.48 4.23
C LEU A 293 -40.86 32.46 3.12
N VAL A 294 -40.30 33.67 3.19
CA VAL A 294 -40.51 34.74 2.21
C VAL A 294 -39.17 35.12 1.60
N ASP A 295 -39.13 35.30 0.29
CA ASP A 295 -37.97 35.88 -0.38
C ASP A 295 -37.86 37.38 -0.05
N PRO A 296 -36.77 37.84 0.61
CA PRO A 296 -36.61 39.24 0.99
C PRO A 296 -36.54 40.21 -0.20
N GLU A 297 -36.11 39.75 -1.37
CA GLU A 297 -35.93 40.61 -2.56
C GLU A 297 -37.21 40.74 -3.38
N THR A 298 -37.98 39.67 -3.49
CA THR A 298 -39.19 39.62 -4.33
C THR A 298 -40.50 39.70 -3.55
N GLY A 299 -40.47 39.42 -2.24
CA GLY A 299 -41.67 39.29 -1.40
C GLY A 299 -42.52 38.05 -1.71
N GLU A 300 -42.03 37.14 -2.55
CA GLU A 300 -42.72 35.89 -2.90
C GLU A 300 -42.71 34.92 -1.71
N ILE A 301 -43.88 34.36 -1.38
CA ILE A 301 -44.01 33.30 -0.37
C ILE A 301 -43.50 32.00 -0.99
N LEU A 302 -42.40 31.47 -0.43
CA LEU A 302 -41.76 30.25 -0.91
C LEU A 302 -42.37 29.00 -0.29
N ALA A 303 -42.76 29.09 0.97
CA ALA A 303 -43.44 28.02 1.71
C ALA A 303 -44.21 28.60 2.90
N GLU A 304 -45.40 28.05 3.18
CA GLU A 304 -46.26 28.52 4.27
C GLU A 304 -45.92 27.87 5.61
N ALA A 305 -46.16 28.59 6.71
CA ALA A 305 -46.07 28.02 8.05
C ALA A 305 -47.00 26.80 8.20
N GLY A 306 -46.47 25.69 8.70
CA GLY A 306 -47.19 24.43 8.85
C GLY A 306 -47.11 23.49 7.64
N GLN A 307 -46.53 23.91 6.52
CA GLN A 307 -46.26 23.06 5.35
C GLN A 307 -45.04 22.15 5.61
N THR A 308 -45.12 20.89 5.16
CA THR A 308 -44.00 19.95 5.18
C THR A 308 -43.10 20.16 3.97
N VAL A 309 -41.80 20.20 4.17
CA VAL A 309 -40.84 20.43 3.08
C VAL A 309 -40.47 19.11 2.41
N ASP A 310 -41.23 18.77 1.37
CA ASP A 310 -40.96 17.63 0.49
C ASP A 310 -39.82 17.93 -0.49
N ARG A 311 -39.23 16.88 -1.11
CA ARG A 311 -38.07 17.04 -2.01
C ARG A 311 -38.31 18.01 -3.18
N ARG A 312 -39.50 17.96 -3.78
CA ARG A 312 -39.87 18.86 -4.90
C ARG A 312 -39.89 20.32 -4.47
N LEU A 313 -40.46 20.59 -3.29
CA LEU A 313 -40.47 21.95 -2.73
C LEU A 313 -39.04 22.38 -2.40
N LEU A 314 -38.26 21.50 -1.77
CA LEU A 314 -36.87 21.73 -1.40
C LEU A 314 -35.99 22.10 -2.60
N ASP A 315 -36.13 21.41 -3.74
CA ASP A 315 -35.35 21.69 -4.95
C ASP A 315 -35.80 22.98 -5.65
N GLN A 316 -37.08 23.38 -5.53
CA GLN A 316 -37.57 24.67 -6.01
C GLN A 316 -37.05 25.86 -5.17
N ILE A 317 -36.95 25.67 -3.85
CA ILE A 317 -36.52 26.74 -2.93
C ILE A 317 -35.01 26.75 -2.68
N ALA A 318 -34.26 25.71 -3.08
CA ALA A 318 -32.83 25.56 -2.80
C ALA A 318 -32.01 26.79 -3.25
N ASP A 319 -32.17 27.22 -4.50
CA ASP A 319 -31.44 28.38 -5.04
C ASP A 319 -31.78 29.69 -4.32
N LYS A 320 -32.98 29.79 -3.73
CA LYS A 320 -33.44 30.96 -2.98
C LYS A 320 -32.97 30.93 -1.53
N LEU A 321 -32.91 29.74 -0.92
CA LEU A 321 -32.32 29.51 0.40
C LEU A 321 -30.84 29.90 0.45
N ASP A 322 -30.11 29.67 -0.64
CA ASP A 322 -28.67 29.95 -0.72
C ASP A 322 -28.34 31.44 -0.84
N ARG A 323 -29.32 32.29 -1.18
CA ARG A 323 -29.13 33.74 -1.37
C ARG A 323 -29.27 34.51 -0.07
N ASN A 324 -30.51 34.75 0.37
CA ASN A 324 -30.81 35.69 1.47
C ASN A 324 -31.98 35.27 2.38
N VAL A 325 -32.62 34.12 2.15
CA VAL A 325 -33.77 33.68 2.97
C VAL A 325 -33.30 33.23 4.36
N GLY A 326 -33.86 33.82 5.42
CA GLY A 326 -33.60 33.42 6.81
C GLY A 326 -32.26 33.89 7.39
N PHE A 327 -31.55 34.84 6.76
CA PHE A 327 -30.29 35.37 7.28
C PHE A 327 -30.52 36.46 8.35
N GLN A 328 -29.78 36.37 9.46
CA GLN A 328 -29.74 37.34 10.55
C GLN A 328 -28.29 37.70 10.88
N THR A 329 -28.03 38.97 11.20
CA THR A 329 -26.69 39.45 11.57
C THR A 329 -26.67 39.80 13.04
N TYR A 330 -25.80 39.14 13.79
CA TYR A 330 -25.61 39.35 15.23
C TYR A 330 -24.37 40.21 15.47
N LYS A 331 -24.52 41.29 16.24
CA LYS A 331 -23.38 42.10 16.71
C LYS A 331 -22.89 41.56 18.04
N VAL A 332 -21.65 41.11 18.09
CA VAL A 332 -20.99 40.64 19.31
C VAL A 332 -19.95 41.66 19.79
N SER A 333 -19.85 41.81 21.12
CA SER A 333 -18.91 42.76 21.75
C SER A 333 -18.17 42.12 22.92
N GLY A 334 -16.86 42.35 23.02
CA GLY A 334 -16.04 41.94 24.17
C GLY A 334 -15.53 40.48 24.16
N GLY A 335 -15.79 39.71 23.10
CA GLY A 335 -15.32 38.33 22.95
C GLY A 335 -13.91 38.19 22.35
N VAL A 336 -13.69 37.12 21.58
CA VAL A 336 -12.46 36.88 20.79
C VAL A 336 -12.22 38.03 19.80
N PHE A 337 -13.29 38.52 19.18
CA PHE A 337 -13.26 39.66 18.25
C PHE A 337 -13.88 40.88 18.94
N GLU A 338 -13.21 42.04 18.86
CA GLU A 338 -13.60 43.24 19.62
C GLU A 338 -14.91 43.86 19.12
N SER A 339 -15.19 43.76 17.82
CA SER A 339 -16.45 44.17 17.20
C SER A 339 -16.60 43.52 15.83
N ASP A 340 -17.25 42.36 15.77
CA ASP A 340 -17.53 41.65 14.52
C ASP A 340 -19.03 41.37 14.35
N GLU A 341 -19.46 41.35 13.10
CA GLU A 341 -20.82 40.96 12.72
C GLU A 341 -20.82 39.49 12.32
N ILE A 342 -21.49 38.64 13.10
CA ILE A 342 -21.65 37.22 12.78
C ILE A 342 -22.95 37.07 11.99
N ARG A 343 -22.83 36.76 10.71
CA ARG A 343 -23.97 36.45 9.84
C ARG A 343 -24.31 34.97 9.96
N LEU A 344 -25.53 34.67 10.39
CA LEU A 344 -26.08 33.31 10.54
C LEU A 344 -27.36 33.18 9.73
N GLN A 345 -27.68 31.97 9.30
CA GLN A 345 -28.98 31.66 8.71
C GLN A 345 -29.78 30.84 9.73
N SER A 346 -30.99 31.27 10.08
CA SER A 346 -31.83 30.58 11.06
C SER A 346 -33.25 30.39 10.53
N ILE A 347 -33.78 29.18 10.64
CA ILE A 347 -35.18 28.85 10.32
C ILE A 347 -35.81 28.05 11.46
N SER A 348 -37.05 28.37 11.81
CA SER A 348 -37.82 27.71 12.87
C SER A 348 -38.70 26.58 12.33
N VAL A 349 -38.61 25.40 12.94
CA VAL A 349 -39.42 24.22 12.58
C VAL A 349 -40.08 23.61 13.81
N TYR A 350 -41.13 22.82 13.59
CA TYR A 350 -41.70 21.98 14.65
C TYR A 350 -40.85 20.74 14.85
N SER A 351 -40.62 20.38 16.11
CA SER A 351 -39.92 19.14 16.47
C SER A 351 -40.73 17.91 16.04
N PRO A 352 -40.10 16.88 15.43
CA PRO A 352 -40.77 15.61 15.15
C PRO A 352 -40.95 14.75 16.41
N SER A 353 -40.15 14.97 17.47
CA SER A 353 -40.19 14.19 18.70
C SER A 353 -41.24 14.68 19.70
N GLU A 354 -41.51 15.99 19.70
CA GLU A 354 -42.37 16.66 20.68
C GLU A 354 -43.40 17.55 19.96
N ASP A 355 -44.68 17.22 20.13
CA ASP A 355 -45.77 17.93 19.45
C ASP A 355 -45.89 19.38 19.94
N GLY A 356 -45.88 20.33 19.01
CA GLY A 356 -46.00 21.76 19.28
C GLY A 356 -44.72 22.48 19.72
N ARG A 357 -43.59 21.80 19.94
CA ARG A 357 -42.31 22.46 20.29
C ARG A 357 -41.65 23.04 19.05
N VAL A 358 -41.25 24.32 19.12
CA VAL A 358 -40.53 25.01 18.06
C VAL A 358 -39.03 24.94 18.33
N VAL A 359 -38.26 24.48 17.35
CA VAL A 359 -36.80 24.35 17.41
C VAL A 359 -36.17 25.21 16.32
N LYS A 360 -35.10 25.95 16.66
CA LYS A 360 -34.40 26.85 15.75
C LYS A 360 -33.23 26.13 15.07
N ILE A 361 -33.28 26.01 13.74
CA ILE A 361 -32.20 25.43 12.94
C ILE A 361 -31.26 26.55 12.50
N ILE A 362 -30.00 26.52 12.96
CA ILE A 362 -28.98 27.50 12.56
C ILE A 362 -27.99 26.88 11.57
N SER A 363 -27.73 27.55 10.46
CA SER A 363 -26.73 27.22 9.44
C SER A 363 -25.62 28.28 9.39
N ASN A 364 -24.45 27.89 8.86
CA ASN A 364 -23.26 28.73 8.76
C ASN A 364 -23.33 29.75 7.59
N GLY A 365 -24.41 29.78 6.81
CA GLY A 365 -24.68 30.86 5.86
C GLY A 365 -23.84 30.83 4.57
N ASN A 366 -23.46 29.64 4.10
CA ASN A 366 -22.77 29.40 2.83
C ASN A 366 -21.47 30.21 2.64
N ILE A 367 -20.52 30.01 3.55
CA ILE A 367 -19.21 30.68 3.57
C ILE A 367 -18.41 30.35 2.31
N ASP A 368 -17.70 31.34 1.77
CA ASP A 368 -16.87 31.18 0.57
C ASP A 368 -15.79 30.08 0.72
N LYS A 369 -15.57 29.33 -0.37
CA LYS A 369 -14.64 28.19 -0.39
C LYS A 369 -13.18 28.58 -0.20
N SER A 370 -12.82 29.86 -0.43
CA SER A 370 -11.47 30.37 -0.19
C SER A 370 -11.11 30.46 1.31
N VAL A 371 -12.11 30.48 2.20
CA VAL A 371 -11.90 30.52 3.65
C VAL A 371 -11.56 29.12 4.17
N LYS A 372 -10.26 28.87 4.34
CA LYS A 372 -9.71 27.56 4.74
C LYS A 372 -9.58 27.33 6.26
N HIS A 373 -9.92 28.29 7.11
CA HIS A 373 -9.91 28.12 8.57
C HIS A 373 -11.35 28.09 9.11
N ILE A 374 -11.55 27.65 10.36
CA ILE A 374 -12.88 27.61 10.99
C ILE A 374 -13.36 29.03 11.32
N THR A 375 -14.67 29.29 11.19
CA THR A 375 -15.28 30.58 11.53
C THR A 375 -16.18 30.46 12.77
N PRO A 376 -16.49 31.56 13.46
CA PRO A 376 -17.45 31.54 14.58
C PRO A 376 -18.82 30.99 14.17
N ALA A 377 -19.26 31.29 12.94
CA ALA A 377 -20.52 30.81 12.39
C ALA A 377 -20.57 29.27 12.28
N ASP A 378 -19.45 28.63 11.91
CA ASP A 378 -19.35 27.17 11.85
C ASP A 378 -19.53 26.54 13.24
N ILE A 379 -18.92 27.13 14.28
CA ILE A 379 -19.01 26.63 15.66
C ILE A 379 -20.45 26.71 16.17
N ILE A 380 -21.11 27.86 15.98
CA ILE A 380 -22.49 28.07 16.42
C ILE A 380 -23.46 27.12 15.69
N ALA A 381 -23.33 27.01 14.37
CA ALA A 381 -24.15 26.10 13.57
C ALA A 381 -23.91 24.63 13.95
N SER A 382 -22.67 24.26 14.29
CA SER A 382 -22.34 22.93 14.81
C SER A 382 -23.01 22.63 16.15
N ILE A 383 -23.07 23.61 17.06
CA ILE A 383 -23.75 23.49 18.37
C ILE A 383 -25.26 23.39 18.17
N SER A 384 -25.85 24.22 17.30
CA SER A 384 -27.28 24.14 16.96
C SER A 384 -27.65 22.78 16.39
N TYR A 385 -26.85 22.24 15.45
CA TYR A 385 -27.07 20.90 14.92
C TYR A 385 -26.98 19.84 16.03
N PHE A 386 -26.01 19.95 16.94
CA PHE A 386 -25.88 19.03 18.08
C PHE A 386 -27.12 19.00 18.98
N ILE A 387 -27.73 20.17 19.23
CA ILE A 387 -28.99 20.30 19.99
C ILE A 387 -30.17 19.74 19.18
N ASN A 388 -30.23 20.04 17.89
CA ASN A 388 -31.29 19.55 17.00
C ASN A 388 -31.34 18.02 16.93
N LEU A 389 -30.19 17.34 16.98
CA LEU A 389 -30.14 15.88 17.04
C LEU A 389 -30.81 15.30 18.29
N MET A 390 -30.75 16.00 19.42
CA MET A 390 -31.44 15.57 20.65
C MET A 390 -32.96 15.64 20.48
N HIS A 391 -33.44 16.55 19.62
CA HIS A 391 -34.84 16.72 19.23
C HIS A 391 -35.24 15.90 17.99
N GLY A 392 -34.38 14.99 17.51
CA GLY A 392 -34.67 14.13 16.36
C GLY A 392 -34.61 14.84 15.00
N ILE A 393 -33.97 16.00 14.92
CA ILE A 393 -33.78 16.76 13.67
C ILE A 393 -32.33 16.60 13.18
N GLY A 394 -32.16 15.92 12.06
CA GLY A 394 -30.88 15.65 11.40
C GLY A 394 -30.35 14.23 11.63
N ASP A 395 -29.27 13.90 10.92
CA ASP A 395 -28.70 12.54 10.90
C ASP A 395 -27.33 12.46 11.59
N VAL A 396 -27.07 11.31 12.23
CA VAL A 396 -25.74 10.90 12.70
C VAL A 396 -24.87 10.48 11.52
N ASP A 397 -23.56 10.57 11.68
CA ASP A 397 -22.61 10.26 10.61
C ASP A 397 -22.01 8.86 10.79
N ASP A 398 -22.03 8.09 9.70
CA ASP A 398 -21.24 6.86 9.60
C ASP A 398 -19.80 7.21 9.21
N ILE A 399 -18.85 6.86 10.07
CA ILE A 399 -17.43 7.16 9.93
C ILE A 399 -16.79 6.31 8.81
N ASP A 400 -17.39 5.18 8.48
CA ASP A 400 -16.85 4.19 7.55
C ASP A 400 -17.39 4.40 6.12
N HIS A 401 -18.46 5.18 5.99
CA HIS A 401 -18.98 5.65 4.71
C HIS A 401 -17.90 6.35 3.86
N LEU A 402 -17.77 5.98 2.57
CA LEU A 402 -16.81 6.60 1.64
C LEU A 402 -17.08 8.08 1.33
N GLY A 403 -18.25 8.61 1.67
CA GLY A 403 -18.49 10.05 1.68
C GLY A 403 -17.77 10.78 2.82
N ASN A 404 -17.36 10.05 3.86
CA ASN A 404 -16.70 10.56 5.06
C ASN A 404 -15.23 10.14 5.14
N ARG A 405 -14.82 9.14 4.36
CA ARG A 405 -13.42 8.75 4.14
C ARG A 405 -12.95 9.27 2.78
N ARG A 406 -11.75 9.86 2.76
CA ARG A 406 -11.14 10.37 1.52
C ARG A 406 -9.78 9.78 1.31
N LEU A 407 -9.35 9.78 0.05
CA LEU A 407 -8.06 9.32 -0.37
C LEU A 407 -7.07 10.49 -0.46
N ARG A 408 -5.94 10.34 0.22
CA ARG A 408 -4.75 11.16 0.02
C ARG A 408 -3.82 10.46 -0.96
N SER A 409 -3.76 11.00 -2.16
CA SER A 409 -2.86 10.51 -3.22
C SER A 409 -1.44 11.08 -3.07
N VAL A 410 -0.51 10.58 -3.88
CA VAL A 410 0.92 10.94 -3.83
C VAL A 410 1.19 12.44 -3.81
N GLY A 411 0.45 13.23 -4.61
CA GLY A 411 0.63 14.67 -4.69
C GLY A 411 0.36 15.36 -3.35
N GLU A 412 -0.76 15.03 -2.69
CA GLU A 412 -1.10 15.62 -1.38
C GLU A 412 -0.14 15.17 -0.27
N LEU A 413 0.30 13.90 -0.30
CA LEU A 413 1.27 13.37 0.66
C LEU A 413 2.61 14.11 0.54
N LEU A 414 3.10 14.32 -0.68
CA LEU A 414 4.31 15.10 -0.93
C LEU A 414 4.12 16.57 -0.56
N GLN A 415 2.96 17.15 -0.85
CA GLN A 415 2.62 18.53 -0.49
C GLN A 415 2.75 18.75 1.03
N ASN A 416 2.22 17.81 1.82
CA ASN A 416 2.28 17.87 3.28
C ASN A 416 3.72 17.77 3.81
N GLN A 417 4.53 16.85 3.27
CA GLN A 417 5.93 16.70 3.69
C GLN A 417 6.78 17.89 3.30
N PHE A 418 6.59 18.41 2.09
CA PHE A 418 7.29 19.60 1.62
C PHE A 418 6.96 20.83 2.47
N ARG A 419 5.68 20.99 2.84
CA ARG A 419 5.21 22.05 3.74
C ARG A 419 5.86 21.96 5.13
N ILE A 420 6.02 20.76 5.70
CA ILE A 420 6.73 20.57 6.98
C ILE A 420 8.19 21.02 6.85
N GLY A 421 8.86 20.62 5.77
CA GLY A 421 10.24 21.02 5.46
C GLY A 421 10.38 22.55 5.34
N LEU A 422 9.49 23.19 4.59
CA LEU A 422 9.50 24.64 4.40
C LEU A 422 9.11 25.41 5.66
N SER A 423 8.22 24.90 6.51
CA SER A 423 7.90 25.55 7.79
C SER A 423 9.10 25.55 8.76
N ARG A 424 9.89 24.47 8.78
CA ARG A 424 11.16 24.44 9.51
C ARG A 424 12.17 25.44 8.93
N MET A 425 12.23 25.55 7.61
CA MET A 425 13.07 26.53 6.92
C MET A 425 12.63 27.97 7.21
N GLU A 426 11.33 28.27 7.21
CA GLU A 426 10.78 29.60 7.53
C GLU A 426 11.27 30.07 8.90
N ARG A 427 11.25 29.19 9.91
CA ARG A 427 11.76 29.51 11.24
C ARG A 427 13.25 29.89 11.20
N VAL A 428 14.07 29.14 10.47
CA VAL A 428 15.51 29.44 10.31
C VAL A 428 15.73 30.76 9.58
N VAL A 429 14.91 31.07 8.56
CA VAL A 429 14.97 32.35 7.84
C VAL A 429 14.67 33.51 8.79
N ARG A 430 13.59 33.42 9.60
CA ARG A 430 13.25 34.45 10.58
C ARG A 430 14.35 34.67 11.61
N GLU A 431 14.91 33.58 12.15
CA GLU A 431 16.02 33.64 13.11
C GLU A 431 17.26 34.31 12.48
N ARG A 432 17.60 33.99 11.23
CA ARG A 432 18.74 34.59 10.52
C ARG A 432 18.54 36.05 10.15
N MET A 433 17.32 36.46 9.80
CA MET A 433 16.99 37.87 9.53
C MET A 433 17.29 38.77 10.73
N SER A 434 17.08 38.28 11.95
CA SER A 434 17.40 39.02 13.19
C SER A 434 18.88 39.02 13.57
N ILE A 435 19.69 38.09 13.05
CA ILE A 435 21.11 37.93 13.43
C ILE A 435 22.04 38.61 12.40
N GLN A 436 21.71 38.56 11.11
CA GLN A 436 22.57 39.06 10.05
C GLN A 436 22.48 40.58 9.89
N ASP A 437 23.61 41.18 9.50
CA ASP A 437 23.71 42.62 9.25
C ASP A 437 22.92 43.01 7.99
N GLN A 438 22.10 44.07 8.10
CA GLN A 438 21.14 44.50 7.08
C GLN A 438 21.81 44.90 5.75
N ASN A 439 23.07 45.34 5.76
CA ASN A 439 23.77 45.82 4.57
C ASN A 439 24.35 44.69 3.69
N ALA A 440 24.55 43.47 4.24
CA ALA A 440 25.17 42.34 3.53
C ALA A 440 24.20 41.20 3.22
N ILE A 441 22.90 41.39 3.50
CA ILE A 441 21.90 40.34 3.43
C ILE A 441 21.54 40.00 1.97
N THR A 442 21.54 38.70 1.65
CA THR A 442 21.12 38.14 0.36
C THR A 442 20.12 37.01 0.59
N PRO A 443 19.19 36.75 -0.34
CA PRO A 443 18.24 35.63 -0.21
C PRO A 443 18.94 34.29 0.03
N GLN A 444 20.07 34.04 -0.67
CA GLN A 444 20.84 32.80 -0.53
C GLN A 444 21.49 32.62 0.85
N ALA A 445 21.91 33.71 1.52
CA ALA A 445 22.47 33.64 2.86
C ALA A 445 21.42 33.30 3.94
N LEU A 446 20.16 33.69 3.70
CA LEU A 446 19.05 33.45 4.61
C LEU A 446 18.47 32.04 4.49
N ILE A 447 18.43 31.50 3.28
CA ILE A 447 17.77 30.22 3.01
C ILE A 447 18.69 29.04 3.37
N ASN A 448 18.19 28.14 4.21
CA ASN A 448 18.82 26.85 4.48
C ASN A 448 17.91 25.72 4.00
N ILE A 449 18.35 25.01 2.96
CA ILE A 449 17.54 23.98 2.29
C ILE A 449 17.56 22.62 3.00
N ARG A 450 18.50 22.39 3.95
CA ARG A 450 18.66 21.08 4.61
C ARG A 450 17.37 20.51 5.21
N PRO A 451 16.50 21.30 5.90
CA PRO A 451 15.24 20.78 6.43
C PRO A 451 14.27 20.32 5.33
N VAL A 452 14.28 20.96 4.17
CA VAL A 452 13.42 20.63 3.03
C VAL A 452 13.89 19.33 2.37
N THR A 453 15.17 19.24 2.04
CA THR A 453 15.76 18.03 1.43
C THR A 453 15.68 16.82 2.38
N ALA A 454 15.87 17.04 3.68
CA ALA A 454 15.76 15.97 4.68
C ALA A 454 14.33 15.43 4.77
N ALA A 455 13.30 16.30 4.77
CA ALA A 455 11.91 15.87 4.84
C ALA A 455 11.49 15.02 3.62
N ILE A 456 11.92 15.42 2.40
CA ILE A 456 11.67 14.65 1.19
C ILE A 456 12.39 13.29 1.25
N LYS A 457 13.68 13.29 1.63
CA LYS A 457 14.48 12.07 1.71
C LYS A 457 13.94 11.09 2.76
N GLU A 458 13.46 11.60 3.90
CA GLU A 458 12.80 10.81 4.94
C GLU A 458 11.50 10.20 4.39
N PHE A 459 10.65 10.98 3.73
CA PHE A 459 9.41 10.49 3.14
C PHE A 459 9.65 9.35 2.13
N PHE A 460 10.53 9.58 1.15
CA PHE A 460 10.82 8.56 0.14
C PHE A 460 11.68 7.40 0.64
N GLY A 461 12.37 7.55 1.77
CA GLY A 461 13.28 6.53 2.31
C GLY A 461 12.63 5.61 3.33
N SER A 462 11.94 6.18 4.33
CA SER A 462 11.47 5.47 5.53
C SER A 462 9.94 5.51 5.74
N SER A 463 9.17 6.20 4.91
CA SER A 463 7.71 6.23 5.05
C SER A 463 7.09 4.86 4.80
N GLN A 464 6.11 4.49 5.62
CA GLN A 464 5.28 3.28 5.42
C GLN A 464 4.49 3.30 4.11
N LEU A 465 4.19 4.50 3.58
CA LEU A 465 3.46 4.68 2.32
C LEU A 465 4.38 4.62 1.09
N SER A 466 5.69 4.80 1.28
CA SER A 466 6.69 4.65 0.22
C SER A 466 7.20 3.22 0.22
N GLN A 467 6.53 2.34 -0.52
CA GLN A 467 6.79 0.91 -0.51
C GLN A 467 7.73 0.52 -1.66
N PHE A 468 8.57 -0.49 -1.43
CA PHE A 468 9.27 -1.17 -2.52
C PHE A 468 8.25 -1.76 -3.47
N MET A 469 8.42 -1.50 -4.76
CA MET A 469 7.48 -1.96 -5.75
C MET A 469 7.47 -3.49 -5.81
N ASP A 470 6.27 -4.05 -5.92
CA ASP A 470 6.07 -5.48 -6.15
C ASP A 470 6.07 -5.70 -7.65
N GLN A 471 7.16 -6.26 -8.14
CA GLN A 471 7.48 -6.50 -9.55
C GLN A 471 7.69 -7.99 -9.81
N THR A 472 6.90 -8.83 -9.14
CA THR A 472 6.88 -10.26 -9.42
C THR A 472 6.35 -10.50 -10.84
N ASN A 473 5.29 -9.78 -11.24
CA ASN A 473 4.71 -9.80 -12.58
C ASN A 473 3.92 -8.50 -12.86
N PRO A 474 3.48 -8.23 -14.10
CA PRO A 474 2.81 -6.98 -14.46
C PRO A 474 1.51 -6.71 -13.67
N LEU A 475 0.79 -7.75 -13.27
CA LEU A 475 -0.44 -7.61 -12.48
C LEU A 475 -0.13 -7.15 -11.05
N ALA A 476 0.93 -7.69 -10.44
CA ALA A 476 1.40 -7.25 -9.13
C ALA A 476 1.74 -5.76 -9.13
N GLU A 477 2.44 -5.30 -10.17
CA GLU A 477 2.79 -3.88 -10.35
C GLU A 477 1.54 -3.00 -10.43
N LEU A 478 0.60 -3.37 -11.30
CA LEU A 478 -0.61 -2.61 -11.55
C LEU A 478 -1.50 -2.52 -10.30
N THR A 479 -1.70 -3.64 -9.61
CA THR A 479 -2.45 -3.66 -8.35
C THR A 479 -1.76 -2.81 -7.28
N HIS A 480 -0.43 -2.87 -7.17
CA HIS A 480 0.29 -2.10 -6.14
C HIS A 480 0.13 -0.59 -6.36
N LYS A 481 0.16 -0.12 -7.62
CA LYS A 481 -0.08 1.29 -7.99
C LYS A 481 -1.50 1.77 -7.67
N ARG A 482 -2.48 0.86 -7.62
CA ARG A 482 -3.91 1.12 -7.33
C ARG A 482 -4.35 0.75 -5.91
N ARG A 483 -3.39 0.43 -5.03
CA ARG A 483 -3.65 0.03 -3.66
C ARG A 483 -4.06 1.21 -2.78
N LEU A 484 -4.99 0.96 -1.87
CA LEU A 484 -5.50 1.89 -0.87
C LEU A 484 -5.12 1.37 0.51
N SER A 485 -4.39 2.16 1.29
CA SER A 485 -3.97 1.82 2.65
C SER A 485 -4.67 2.69 3.68
N ALA A 486 -5.39 2.09 4.64
CA ALA A 486 -5.89 2.79 5.81
C ALA A 486 -4.80 3.03 6.88
N LEU A 487 -3.63 2.40 6.70
CA LEU A 487 -2.48 2.50 7.60
C LEU A 487 -1.55 3.67 7.19
N GLY A 488 -0.80 4.20 8.16
CA GLY A 488 0.23 5.22 7.95
C GLY A 488 0.02 6.47 8.81
N PRO A 489 0.91 7.47 8.69
CA PRO A 489 0.80 8.73 9.45
C PRO A 489 -0.54 9.43 9.22
N GLY A 490 -1.27 9.76 10.29
CA GLY A 490 -2.61 10.36 10.19
C GLY A 490 -3.76 9.39 9.85
N GLY A 491 -3.43 8.11 9.60
CA GLY A 491 -4.39 7.01 9.44
C GLY A 491 -4.53 6.18 10.72
N LEU A 492 -4.88 4.90 10.56
CA LEU A 492 -5.03 3.96 11.66
C LEU A 492 -3.74 3.17 11.92
N THR A 493 -3.55 2.72 13.16
CA THR A 493 -2.58 1.67 13.49
C THR A 493 -3.26 0.32 13.50
N ARG A 494 -2.51 -0.76 13.27
CA ARG A 494 -3.07 -2.13 13.23
C ARG A 494 -3.81 -2.50 14.52
N GLU A 495 -3.29 -2.09 15.67
CA GLU A 495 -3.83 -2.38 17.00
C GLU A 495 -5.12 -1.60 17.32
N ARG A 496 -5.28 -0.40 16.74
CA ARG A 496 -6.46 0.45 16.96
C ARG A 496 -7.59 0.18 15.97
N ALA A 497 -7.34 -0.61 14.92
CA ALA A 497 -8.33 -0.92 13.90
C ALA A 497 -9.24 -2.07 14.37
N GLY A 498 -10.48 -1.71 14.72
CA GLY A 498 -11.54 -2.67 15.06
C GLY A 498 -12.11 -3.41 13.86
N MET A 499 -13.12 -4.25 14.11
CA MET A 499 -13.78 -5.07 13.08
C MET A 499 -14.59 -4.22 12.08
N GLU A 500 -15.32 -3.20 12.55
CA GLU A 500 -16.17 -2.33 11.72
C GLU A 500 -15.40 -1.71 10.55
N VAL A 501 -14.19 -1.22 10.81
CA VAL A 501 -13.30 -0.63 9.80
C VAL A 501 -12.84 -1.63 8.74
N ARG A 502 -12.76 -2.91 9.09
CA ARG A 502 -12.25 -3.99 8.22
C ARG A 502 -13.36 -4.61 7.38
N ASP A 503 -14.61 -4.37 7.73
CA ASP A 503 -15.76 -4.95 7.06
C ASP A 503 -16.07 -4.23 5.73
N VAL A 504 -16.88 -4.88 4.90
CA VAL A 504 -17.32 -4.32 3.62
C VAL A 504 -18.55 -3.44 3.85
N HIS A 505 -18.41 -2.16 3.54
CA HIS A 505 -19.50 -1.19 3.66
C HIS A 505 -20.25 -1.02 2.33
N HIS A 506 -21.56 -0.74 2.34
CA HIS A 506 -22.38 -0.66 1.11
C HIS A 506 -21.87 0.37 0.11
N SER A 507 -21.34 1.51 0.57
CA SER A 507 -20.77 2.55 -0.28
C SER A 507 -19.46 2.14 -0.99
N HIS A 508 -18.87 0.98 -0.66
CA HIS A 508 -17.71 0.45 -1.39
C HIS A 508 -18.06 0.05 -2.84
N TYR A 509 -19.33 -0.22 -3.15
CA TYR A 509 -19.77 -0.63 -4.48
C TYR A 509 -19.29 0.34 -5.57
N GLY A 510 -18.63 -0.20 -6.60
CA GLY A 510 -18.07 0.59 -7.71
C GLY A 510 -16.81 1.41 -7.38
N ARG A 511 -16.39 1.46 -6.10
CA ARG A 511 -15.31 2.32 -5.61
C ARG A 511 -14.10 1.52 -5.11
N MET A 512 -14.34 0.59 -4.19
CA MET A 512 -13.33 -0.30 -3.62
C MET A 512 -13.77 -1.75 -3.83
N CYS A 513 -12.84 -2.60 -4.23
CA CYS A 513 -13.17 -4.00 -4.45
C CYS A 513 -13.46 -4.71 -3.11
N PRO A 514 -14.58 -5.46 -3.01
CA PRO A 514 -14.91 -6.19 -1.79
C PRO A 514 -14.18 -7.54 -1.65
N ILE A 515 -13.54 -8.02 -2.72
CA ILE A 515 -12.88 -9.33 -2.78
C ILE A 515 -11.38 -9.22 -2.54
N GLU A 516 -10.71 -8.25 -3.17
CA GLU A 516 -9.25 -8.16 -3.14
C GLU A 516 -8.74 -7.47 -1.87
N THR A 517 -8.40 -8.27 -0.86
CA THR A 517 -7.71 -7.86 0.37
C THR A 517 -6.71 -8.94 0.80
N PRO A 518 -5.60 -8.61 1.50
CA PRO A 518 -4.75 -9.62 2.13
C PRO A 518 -5.50 -10.45 3.17
N GLU A 519 -5.21 -11.75 3.26
CA GLU A 519 -5.80 -12.71 4.23
C GLU A 519 -5.25 -12.58 5.64
N GLY A 520 -4.10 -11.89 5.80
CA GLY A 520 -3.38 -11.80 7.07
C GLY A 520 -3.91 -10.71 8.01
N PRO A 521 -3.07 -10.20 8.94
CA PRO A 521 -3.50 -9.21 9.95
C PRO A 521 -3.95 -7.86 9.35
N ASN A 522 -3.71 -7.64 8.07
CA ASN A 522 -4.08 -6.42 7.33
C ASN A 522 -5.42 -6.55 6.58
N ILE A 523 -6.19 -7.64 6.78
CA ILE A 523 -7.49 -7.82 6.14
C ILE A 523 -8.40 -6.60 6.35
N GLY A 524 -8.98 -6.08 5.25
CA GLY A 524 -9.86 -4.91 5.21
C GLY A 524 -9.14 -3.55 5.37
N LEU A 525 -7.86 -3.54 5.78
CA LEU A 525 -7.07 -2.30 5.94
C LEU A 525 -6.28 -1.92 4.70
N ILE A 526 -6.05 -2.91 3.82
CA ILE A 526 -5.41 -2.73 2.52
C ILE A 526 -6.39 -3.24 1.47
N ASN A 527 -6.92 -2.32 0.68
CA ASN A 527 -7.91 -2.60 -0.36
C ASN A 527 -7.40 -2.15 -1.73
N SER A 528 -8.09 -2.54 -2.78
CA SER A 528 -7.80 -2.10 -4.16
C SER A 528 -8.96 -1.26 -4.72
N LEU A 529 -8.63 -0.30 -5.57
CA LEU A 529 -9.66 0.41 -6.36
C LEU A 529 -10.41 -0.54 -7.29
N ALA A 530 -11.70 -0.30 -7.44
CA ALA A 530 -12.49 -0.97 -8.46
C ALA A 530 -12.09 -0.51 -9.88
N THR A 531 -12.58 -1.21 -10.90
CA THR A 531 -12.11 -1.05 -12.30
C THR A 531 -12.40 0.33 -12.89
N TYR A 532 -13.61 0.88 -12.67
CA TYR A 532 -14.02 2.19 -13.21
C TYR A 532 -13.94 3.34 -12.20
N ALA A 533 -13.47 3.06 -10.99
CA ALA A 533 -13.37 4.04 -9.92
C ALA A 533 -12.40 5.17 -10.30
N ARG A 534 -12.82 6.41 -10.06
CA ARG A 534 -12.01 7.63 -10.20
C ARG A 534 -11.92 8.37 -8.88
N VAL A 535 -10.93 9.24 -8.75
CA VAL A 535 -10.76 10.09 -7.58
C VAL A 535 -10.93 11.54 -8.00
N ASN A 536 -11.84 12.24 -7.35
CA ASN A 536 -12.08 13.64 -7.65
C ASN A 536 -11.07 14.58 -6.98
N GLU A 537 -11.21 15.88 -7.22
CA GLU A 537 -10.28 16.89 -6.71
C GLU A 537 -10.23 17.00 -5.18
N TYR A 538 -11.29 16.58 -4.50
CA TYR A 538 -11.38 16.59 -3.04
C TYR A 538 -10.86 15.29 -2.40
N GLY A 539 -10.54 14.28 -3.22
CA GLY A 539 -10.07 12.98 -2.79
C GLY A 539 -11.17 11.95 -2.52
N PHE A 540 -12.43 12.21 -2.89
CA PHE A 540 -13.49 11.21 -2.81
C PHE A 540 -13.47 10.30 -4.04
N ILE A 541 -13.84 9.03 -3.83
CA ILE A 541 -13.90 8.04 -4.91
C ILE A 541 -15.28 8.12 -5.56
N GLU A 542 -15.28 8.25 -6.89
CA GLU A 542 -16.47 8.33 -7.73
C GLU A 542 -16.58 7.08 -8.59
N THR A 543 -17.82 6.71 -8.91
CA THR A 543 -18.13 5.61 -9.82
C THR A 543 -19.11 6.11 -10.90
N PRO A 544 -18.98 5.64 -12.15
CA PRO A 544 -19.84 6.09 -13.23
C PRO A 544 -21.21 5.38 -13.23
N TYR A 545 -22.25 6.11 -13.60
CA TYR A 545 -23.61 5.62 -13.78
C TYR A 545 -24.24 6.21 -15.06
N ARG A 546 -25.13 5.46 -15.70
CA ARG A 546 -25.97 5.94 -16.82
C ARG A 546 -27.21 6.63 -16.28
N LYS A 547 -27.53 7.79 -16.82
CA LYS A 547 -28.71 8.55 -16.40
C LYS A 547 -30.00 7.96 -17.01
N VAL A 548 -31.06 7.87 -16.21
CA VAL A 548 -32.41 7.54 -16.69
C VAL A 548 -33.20 8.84 -16.80
N ASP A 549 -33.74 9.10 -17.99
CA ASP A 549 -34.60 10.26 -18.20
C ASP A 549 -36.04 9.96 -17.76
N HIS A 550 -36.48 10.56 -16.66
CA HIS A 550 -37.86 10.39 -16.16
C HIS A 550 -38.95 10.89 -17.11
N ALA A 551 -38.65 11.85 -17.99
CA ALA A 551 -39.66 12.35 -18.93
C ALA A 551 -40.00 11.32 -20.01
N THR A 552 -39.00 10.53 -20.42
CA THR A 552 -39.13 9.55 -21.52
C THR A 552 -39.11 8.09 -21.06
N GLY A 553 -38.71 7.84 -19.81
CA GLY A 553 -38.48 6.52 -19.22
C GLY A 553 -37.33 5.75 -19.85
N ARG A 554 -36.38 6.45 -20.50
CA ARG A 554 -35.29 5.85 -21.28
C ARG A 554 -33.95 5.96 -20.54
N VAL A 555 -33.17 4.88 -20.58
CA VAL A 555 -31.77 4.89 -20.14
C VAL A 555 -30.93 5.56 -21.23
N THR A 556 -30.23 6.64 -20.88
CA THR A 556 -29.39 7.37 -21.82
C THR A 556 -27.96 6.82 -21.84
N ASP A 557 -27.17 7.23 -22.83
CA ASP A 557 -25.74 6.95 -22.88
C ASP A 557 -24.92 8.07 -22.19
N GLU A 558 -25.59 9.02 -21.53
CA GLU A 558 -24.95 10.05 -20.70
C GLU A 558 -24.45 9.40 -19.40
N VAL A 559 -23.13 9.38 -19.23
CA VAL A 559 -22.48 8.82 -18.04
C VAL A 559 -22.14 9.94 -17.06
N VAL A 560 -22.61 9.81 -15.82
CA VAL A 560 -22.38 10.73 -14.71
C VAL A 560 -21.59 10.01 -13.63
N TYR A 561 -20.51 10.64 -13.15
CA TYR A 561 -19.73 10.14 -12.01
C TYR A 561 -20.37 10.65 -10.71
N LEU A 562 -20.70 9.74 -9.80
CA LEU A 562 -21.31 10.08 -8.51
C LEU A 562 -20.39 9.71 -7.34
N THR A 563 -20.29 10.63 -6.39
CA THR A 563 -19.69 10.37 -5.07
C THR A 563 -20.62 9.51 -4.21
N ALA A 564 -20.08 8.90 -3.15
CA ALA A 564 -20.85 7.99 -2.29
C ALA A 564 -22.04 8.70 -1.61
N ASP A 565 -21.85 9.93 -1.17
CA ASP A 565 -22.89 10.74 -0.51
C ASP A 565 -23.95 11.26 -1.48
N GLU A 566 -23.63 11.41 -2.76
CA GLU A 566 -24.62 11.73 -3.80
C GLU A 566 -25.44 10.49 -4.17
N GLU A 567 -24.78 9.34 -4.36
CA GLU A 567 -25.40 8.05 -4.68
C GLU A 567 -26.53 7.67 -3.71
N ASP A 568 -26.35 7.90 -2.40
CA ASP A 568 -27.35 7.56 -1.39
C ASP A 568 -28.71 8.25 -1.58
N ASN A 569 -28.76 9.32 -2.39
CA ASN A 569 -30.00 10.05 -2.67
C ASN A 569 -30.77 9.51 -3.86
N TYR A 570 -30.20 8.57 -4.63
CA TYR A 570 -30.77 8.08 -5.88
C TYR A 570 -31.09 6.59 -5.83
N ILE A 571 -32.03 6.17 -6.68
CA ILE A 571 -32.42 4.78 -6.88
C ILE A 571 -31.70 4.26 -8.13
N ILE A 572 -30.82 3.27 -7.94
CA ILE A 572 -29.92 2.78 -8.99
C ILE A 572 -30.25 1.35 -9.39
N ALA A 573 -30.52 1.13 -10.67
CA ALA A 573 -30.73 -0.21 -11.25
C ALA A 573 -29.40 -0.92 -11.58
N GLN A 574 -29.41 -2.25 -11.51
CA GLN A 574 -28.27 -3.09 -11.86
C GLN A 574 -27.97 -3.08 -13.37
N ALA A 575 -26.71 -3.37 -13.74
CA ALA A 575 -26.26 -3.36 -15.14
C ALA A 575 -26.93 -4.43 -16.01
N ASN A 576 -27.37 -5.54 -15.40
CA ASN A 576 -28.02 -6.67 -16.06
C ASN A 576 -29.55 -6.49 -16.22
N ALA A 577 -30.11 -5.34 -15.83
CA ALA A 577 -31.51 -5.05 -16.06
C ALA A 577 -31.82 -5.09 -17.56
N LYS A 578 -32.82 -5.88 -17.96
CA LYS A 578 -33.17 -6.07 -19.37
C LYS A 578 -33.74 -4.78 -19.95
N LEU A 579 -33.12 -4.30 -21.02
CA LEU A 579 -33.59 -3.16 -21.80
C LEU A 579 -34.20 -3.61 -23.12
N THR A 580 -35.19 -2.87 -23.58
CA THR A 580 -35.77 -2.95 -24.93
C THR A 580 -34.87 -2.25 -25.95
N GLU A 581 -35.11 -2.44 -27.25
CA GLU A 581 -34.34 -1.79 -28.33
C GLU A 581 -34.35 -0.24 -28.24
N ASP A 582 -35.40 0.32 -27.64
CA ASP A 582 -35.56 1.77 -27.37
C ASP A 582 -34.91 2.23 -26.05
N ASN A 583 -34.07 1.40 -25.41
CA ASN A 583 -33.43 1.64 -24.10
C ASN A 583 -34.42 1.87 -22.94
N ARG A 584 -35.61 1.28 -22.97
CA ARG A 584 -36.54 1.25 -21.82
C ARG A 584 -36.43 -0.06 -21.06
N PHE A 585 -36.68 -0.05 -19.75
CA PHE A 585 -36.78 -1.27 -18.96
C PHE A 585 -37.85 -2.21 -19.54
N ALA A 586 -37.50 -3.48 -19.75
CA ALA A 586 -38.41 -4.48 -20.27
C ALA A 586 -39.40 -5.00 -19.22
N GLU A 587 -39.05 -4.87 -17.94
CA GLU A 587 -39.84 -5.30 -16.79
C GLU A 587 -40.39 -4.07 -16.05
N ASP A 588 -41.65 -4.15 -15.59
CA ASP A 588 -42.30 -3.05 -14.86
C ASP A 588 -41.71 -2.85 -13.45
N MET A 589 -41.21 -3.94 -12.87
CA MET A 589 -40.60 -3.98 -11.54
C MET A 589 -39.13 -4.38 -11.70
N VAL A 590 -38.23 -3.50 -11.27
CA VAL A 590 -36.78 -3.65 -11.45
C VAL A 590 -36.10 -3.75 -10.08
N VAL A 591 -35.09 -4.61 -9.99
CA VAL A 591 -34.23 -4.69 -8.79
C VAL A 591 -33.32 -3.47 -8.76
N VAL A 592 -33.40 -2.71 -7.66
CA VAL A 592 -32.71 -1.45 -7.47
C VAL A 592 -32.00 -1.41 -6.12
N ARG A 593 -30.98 -0.56 -6.03
CA ARG A 593 -30.33 -0.19 -4.79
C ARG A 593 -30.81 1.18 -4.32
N TYR A 594 -31.20 1.28 -3.05
CA TYR A 594 -31.54 2.54 -2.38
C TYR A 594 -31.04 2.54 -0.93
N ASN A 595 -29.94 3.25 -0.68
CA ASN A 595 -29.16 3.15 0.55
C ASN A 595 -29.79 3.83 1.79
N LYS A 596 -30.89 4.58 1.64
CA LYS A 596 -31.60 5.20 2.79
C LYS A 596 -32.56 4.27 3.51
N GLN A 597 -32.76 3.05 3.02
CA GLN A 597 -33.56 2.04 3.71
C GLN A 597 -32.67 1.00 4.39
N PRO A 598 -33.16 0.39 5.51
CA PRO A 598 -32.43 -0.68 6.19
C PRO A 598 -32.09 -1.85 5.26
N ASP A 599 -33.04 -2.19 4.38
CA ASP A 599 -32.83 -3.11 3.26
C ASP A 599 -32.47 -2.30 2.01
N ASN A 600 -31.19 -2.29 1.66
CA ASN A 600 -30.68 -1.46 0.57
C ASN A 600 -30.98 -2.03 -0.83
N ILE A 601 -31.40 -3.28 -0.96
CA ILE A 601 -31.80 -3.91 -2.23
C ILE A 601 -33.31 -4.12 -2.22
N LEU A 602 -34.00 -3.46 -3.14
CA LEU A 602 -35.46 -3.43 -3.22
C LEU A 602 -35.91 -3.74 -4.65
N THR A 603 -37.16 -4.13 -4.82
CA THR A 603 -37.79 -4.17 -6.14
C THR A 603 -38.74 -2.99 -6.24
N MET A 604 -38.52 -2.11 -7.21
CA MET A 604 -39.32 -0.89 -7.39
C MET A 604 -39.84 -0.77 -8.82
N PRO A 605 -40.96 -0.04 -9.02
CA PRO A 605 -41.42 0.35 -10.34
C PRO A 605 -40.33 1.05 -11.16
N SER A 606 -40.23 0.71 -12.45
CA SER A 606 -39.19 1.22 -13.36
C SER A 606 -39.22 2.73 -13.58
N ASP A 607 -40.36 3.39 -13.33
CA ASP A 607 -40.54 4.84 -13.41
C ASP A 607 -39.82 5.62 -12.29
N ARG A 608 -39.47 4.94 -11.20
CA ARG A 608 -38.75 5.50 -10.05
C ARG A 608 -37.23 5.36 -10.14
N VAL A 609 -36.71 4.72 -11.17
CA VAL A 609 -35.26 4.52 -11.33
C VAL A 609 -34.63 5.83 -11.84
N ASP A 610 -33.59 6.31 -11.15
CA ASP A 610 -32.89 7.55 -11.52
C ASP A 610 -31.63 7.25 -12.36
N PHE A 611 -30.91 6.17 -12.01
CA PHE A 611 -29.65 5.79 -12.65
C PHE A 611 -29.55 4.27 -12.87
N MET A 612 -28.62 3.86 -13.74
CA MET A 612 -28.29 2.47 -14.01
C MET A 612 -26.77 2.28 -14.03
N ASP A 613 -26.29 1.14 -13.51
CA ASP A 613 -24.87 0.76 -13.59
C ASP A 613 -24.34 0.74 -15.05
N VAL A 614 -23.06 1.04 -15.25
CA VAL A 614 -22.45 1.06 -16.59
C VAL A 614 -22.01 -0.33 -17.05
N SER A 615 -21.47 -1.12 -16.14
CA SER A 615 -20.94 -2.45 -16.45
C SER A 615 -20.94 -3.35 -15.20
N PRO A 616 -21.23 -4.66 -15.31
CA PRO A 616 -21.18 -5.57 -14.17
C PRO A 616 -19.79 -5.67 -13.52
N LYS A 617 -18.71 -5.56 -14.31
CA LYS A 617 -17.33 -5.60 -13.79
C LYS A 617 -16.92 -4.35 -13.01
N GLN A 618 -17.77 -3.32 -12.91
CA GLN A 618 -17.45 -2.09 -12.18
C GLN A 618 -17.26 -2.31 -10.68
N VAL A 619 -17.79 -3.40 -10.12
CA VAL A 619 -17.75 -3.70 -8.68
C VAL A 619 -16.41 -4.27 -8.23
N VAL A 620 -15.67 -4.92 -9.13
CA VAL A 620 -14.46 -5.68 -8.81
C VAL A 620 -13.19 -4.93 -9.23
N SER A 621 -12.05 -5.32 -8.63
CA SER A 621 -10.74 -4.82 -9.03
C SER A 621 -10.28 -5.47 -10.34
N VAL A 622 -9.19 -4.94 -10.90
CA VAL A 622 -8.57 -5.47 -12.12
C VAL A 622 -8.12 -6.93 -11.94
N ALA A 623 -7.50 -7.27 -10.79
CA ALA A 623 -7.02 -8.63 -10.53
C ALA A 623 -8.17 -9.63 -10.35
N THR A 624 -9.25 -9.22 -9.69
CA THR A 624 -10.45 -10.05 -9.54
C THR A 624 -11.21 -10.19 -10.87
N ALA A 625 -11.20 -9.15 -11.71
CA ALA A 625 -11.82 -9.17 -13.04
C ALA A 625 -11.13 -10.10 -14.06
N LEU A 626 -9.97 -10.68 -13.73
CA LEU A 626 -9.24 -11.65 -14.56
C LEU A 626 -9.65 -13.11 -14.29
N ILE A 627 -10.53 -13.34 -13.32
CA ILE A 627 -11.05 -14.68 -12.99
C ILE A 627 -12.30 -14.94 -13.85
N PRO A 628 -12.28 -15.90 -14.79
CA PRO A 628 -13.47 -16.29 -15.54
C PRO A 628 -14.47 -16.97 -14.60
N PHE A 629 -15.77 -16.95 -14.90
CA PHE A 629 -16.79 -17.63 -14.09
C PHE A 629 -16.81 -17.27 -12.60
N LEU A 630 -16.36 -16.06 -12.24
CA LEU A 630 -16.26 -15.59 -10.85
C LEU A 630 -17.59 -15.70 -10.09
N GLU A 631 -18.71 -15.52 -10.79
CA GLU A 631 -20.07 -15.66 -10.23
C GLU A 631 -20.40 -17.06 -9.70
N ASN A 632 -19.57 -18.07 -10.00
CA ASN A 632 -19.72 -19.45 -9.56
C ASN A 632 -18.73 -19.85 -8.45
N ASP A 633 -17.96 -18.89 -7.94
CA ASP A 633 -16.98 -19.09 -6.88
C ASP A 633 -17.41 -18.42 -5.57
N ASP A 634 -17.16 -19.09 -4.45
CA ASP A 634 -17.25 -18.46 -3.13
C ASP A 634 -16.23 -17.31 -2.97
N SER A 635 -16.66 -16.24 -2.30
CA SER A 635 -15.86 -15.01 -2.11
C SER A 635 -14.50 -15.29 -1.47
N ASN A 636 -14.38 -16.26 -0.56
CA ASN A 636 -13.09 -16.59 0.06
C ASN A 636 -12.11 -17.19 -0.95
N ARG A 637 -12.62 -17.98 -1.91
CA ARG A 637 -11.79 -18.60 -2.96
C ARG A 637 -11.44 -17.60 -4.04
N ALA A 638 -12.38 -16.74 -4.41
CA ALA A 638 -12.12 -15.62 -5.30
C ALA A 638 -11.03 -14.68 -4.74
N LEU A 639 -11.07 -14.38 -3.44
CA LEU A 639 -10.05 -13.58 -2.74
C LEU A 639 -8.66 -14.23 -2.86
N MET A 640 -8.57 -15.53 -2.55
CA MET A 640 -7.32 -16.29 -2.71
C MET A 640 -6.85 -16.28 -4.16
N GLY A 641 -7.73 -16.51 -5.13
CA GLY A 641 -7.44 -16.51 -6.55
C GLY A 641 -6.88 -15.17 -7.04
N SER A 642 -7.52 -14.07 -6.67
CA SER A 642 -7.05 -12.71 -6.99
C SER A 642 -5.67 -12.43 -6.36
N ASN A 643 -5.45 -12.85 -5.12
CA ASN A 643 -4.17 -12.65 -4.43
C ASN A 643 -3.03 -13.49 -5.04
N MET A 644 -3.30 -14.74 -5.42
CA MET A 644 -2.28 -15.67 -5.95
C MET A 644 -1.84 -15.32 -7.37
N GLN A 645 -2.70 -14.73 -8.20
CA GLN A 645 -2.30 -14.26 -9.54
C GLN A 645 -1.14 -13.23 -9.46
N ARG A 646 -1.08 -12.41 -8.42
CA ARG A 646 0.04 -11.45 -8.20
C ARG A 646 1.35 -12.13 -7.79
N GLN A 647 1.28 -13.37 -7.31
CA GLN A 647 2.45 -14.16 -6.92
C GLN A 647 2.97 -15.05 -8.07
N ALA A 648 2.34 -14.99 -9.25
CA ALA A 648 2.73 -15.76 -10.42
C ALA A 648 4.15 -15.38 -10.88
N VAL A 649 5.01 -16.36 -11.09
CA VAL A 649 6.38 -16.13 -11.59
C VAL A 649 6.38 -16.05 -13.12
N PRO A 650 7.10 -15.09 -13.73
CA PRO A 650 7.29 -15.05 -15.17
C PRO A 650 7.97 -16.31 -15.70
N LEU A 651 7.30 -16.98 -16.63
CA LEU A 651 7.82 -18.17 -17.30
C LEU A 651 8.73 -17.79 -18.46
N LEU A 652 9.63 -18.70 -18.83
CA LEU A 652 10.50 -18.56 -19.99
C LEU A 652 9.69 -18.33 -21.28
N VAL A 653 8.64 -19.13 -21.46
CA VAL A 653 7.66 -19.02 -22.55
C VAL A 653 6.27 -18.90 -21.94
N PRO A 654 5.74 -17.68 -21.80
CA PRO A 654 4.37 -17.45 -21.37
C PRO A 654 3.40 -17.78 -22.51
N GLU A 655 2.15 -18.10 -22.14
CA GLU A 655 1.09 -18.42 -23.08
C GLU A 655 -0.22 -17.80 -22.58
N ALA A 656 -0.94 -17.08 -23.45
CA ALA A 656 -2.20 -16.48 -23.06
C ALA A 656 -3.26 -17.56 -22.73
N PRO A 657 -4.20 -17.30 -21.80
CA PRO A 657 -5.23 -18.28 -21.45
C PRO A 657 -6.21 -18.49 -22.61
N LEU A 658 -6.58 -19.76 -22.86
CA LEU A 658 -7.63 -20.09 -23.83
C LEU A 658 -8.98 -19.49 -23.40
N VAL A 659 -9.29 -19.55 -22.10
CA VAL A 659 -10.48 -18.94 -21.48
C VAL A 659 -10.04 -17.69 -20.72
N GLY A 660 -10.24 -16.50 -21.29
CA GLY A 660 -9.96 -15.21 -20.64
C GLY A 660 -11.21 -14.45 -20.25
N THR A 661 -11.06 -13.23 -19.77
CA THR A 661 -12.19 -12.31 -19.46
C THR A 661 -12.23 -11.07 -20.36
N GLY A 662 -11.17 -10.82 -21.13
CA GLY A 662 -10.98 -9.62 -21.95
C GLY A 662 -10.29 -8.47 -21.20
N MET A 663 -10.04 -8.62 -19.90
CA MET A 663 -9.28 -7.65 -19.10
C MET A 663 -7.76 -7.81 -19.26
N GLU A 664 -7.29 -8.94 -19.77
CA GLU A 664 -5.87 -9.28 -19.93
C GLU A 664 -5.13 -8.27 -20.81
N TYR A 665 -5.75 -7.82 -21.90
CA TYR A 665 -5.18 -6.83 -22.81
C TYR A 665 -4.98 -5.47 -22.13
N ARG A 666 -6.02 -4.96 -21.46
CA ARG A 666 -5.95 -3.67 -20.75
C ARG A 666 -4.98 -3.73 -19.57
N ALA A 667 -4.95 -4.83 -18.82
CA ALA A 667 -4.01 -5.01 -17.72
C ALA A 667 -2.55 -5.02 -18.20
N ALA A 668 -2.26 -5.70 -19.31
CA ALA A 668 -0.91 -5.73 -19.89
C ALA A 668 -0.48 -4.35 -20.42
N LEU A 669 -1.37 -3.64 -21.13
CA LEU A 669 -1.12 -2.31 -21.66
C LEU A 669 -0.83 -1.28 -20.54
N ASP A 670 -1.73 -1.18 -19.57
CA ASP A 670 -1.66 -0.14 -18.53
C ASP A 670 -0.63 -0.43 -17.42
N SER A 671 -0.14 -1.67 -17.33
CA SER A 671 0.94 -2.02 -16.40
C SER A 671 2.22 -1.18 -16.64
N GLY A 672 2.46 -0.80 -17.90
CA GLY A 672 3.68 -0.11 -18.35
C GLY A 672 4.85 -1.05 -18.67
N VAL A 673 4.61 -2.36 -18.66
CA VAL A 673 5.65 -3.39 -18.89
C VAL A 673 5.84 -3.70 -20.39
N CYS A 674 4.77 -3.58 -21.18
CA CYS A 674 4.83 -3.70 -22.63
C CYS A 674 5.35 -2.42 -23.27
N VAL A 675 6.04 -2.52 -24.40
CA VAL A 675 6.49 -1.35 -25.16
C VAL A 675 5.39 -0.93 -26.12
N VAL A 676 4.99 0.34 -26.03
CA VAL A 676 3.88 0.93 -26.80
C VAL A 676 4.41 1.94 -27.81
N ALA A 677 3.86 1.93 -29.02
CA ALA A 677 4.18 2.92 -30.05
C ALA A 677 3.68 4.31 -29.64
N ARG A 678 4.56 5.32 -29.74
CA ARG A 678 4.27 6.72 -29.37
C ARG A 678 3.56 7.47 -30.49
N HIS A 679 3.86 7.13 -31.73
CA HIS A 679 3.34 7.78 -32.93
C HIS A 679 2.96 6.74 -33.97
N ASP A 680 2.04 7.11 -34.87
CA ASP A 680 1.70 6.32 -36.05
C ASP A 680 2.92 6.17 -36.96
N GLY A 681 3.15 4.97 -37.47
CA GLY A 681 4.33 4.72 -38.29
C GLY A 681 4.43 3.33 -38.91
N ILE A 682 5.51 3.13 -39.65
CA ILE A 682 5.87 1.85 -40.26
C ILE A 682 7.15 1.34 -39.62
N VAL A 683 7.15 0.07 -39.24
CA VAL A 683 8.32 -0.58 -38.62
C VAL A 683 9.42 -0.78 -39.66
N GLU A 684 10.54 -0.08 -39.50
CA GLU A 684 11.66 -0.10 -40.46
C GLU A 684 12.67 -1.21 -40.13
N ARG A 685 12.96 -1.40 -38.84
CA ARG A 685 13.95 -2.37 -38.34
C ARG A 685 13.49 -2.94 -37.00
N VAL A 686 13.63 -4.25 -36.86
CA VAL A 686 13.34 -4.99 -35.62
C VAL A 686 14.54 -5.86 -35.30
N THR A 687 15.03 -5.77 -34.08
CA THR A 687 16.04 -6.66 -33.51
C THR A 687 15.58 -7.14 -32.14
N ALA A 688 16.34 -8.03 -31.50
CA ALA A 688 16.03 -8.47 -30.13
C ALA A 688 16.18 -7.37 -29.06
N ASN A 689 16.92 -6.30 -29.35
CA ASN A 689 17.29 -5.26 -28.38
C ASN A 689 16.68 -3.88 -28.71
N GLU A 690 16.31 -3.64 -29.96
CA GLU A 690 15.78 -2.35 -30.43
C GLU A 690 14.74 -2.51 -31.54
N ILE A 691 13.75 -1.60 -31.55
CA ILE A 691 12.74 -1.45 -32.60
C ILE A 691 12.80 -0.03 -33.14
N HIS A 692 12.84 0.12 -34.47
CA HIS A 692 12.79 1.42 -35.14
C HIS A 692 11.47 1.58 -35.90
N VAL A 693 10.71 2.62 -35.54
CA VAL A 693 9.43 2.97 -36.18
C VAL A 693 9.59 4.30 -36.90
N ARG A 694 9.40 4.29 -38.22
CA ARG A 694 9.40 5.51 -39.03
C ARG A 694 8.04 6.16 -38.96
N ARG A 695 7.99 7.40 -38.46
CA ARG A 695 6.74 8.15 -38.33
C ARG A 695 6.10 8.38 -39.69
N VAL A 696 4.79 8.20 -39.77
CA VAL A 696 3.99 8.54 -40.95
C VAL A 696 3.00 9.62 -40.54
N MET A 697 3.08 10.77 -41.20
CA MET A 697 2.15 11.88 -40.99
C MET A 697 1.37 12.12 -42.28
N THR A 698 0.06 12.39 -42.15
CA THR A 698 -0.75 12.79 -43.31
C THR A 698 -0.73 14.30 -43.40
N VAL A 699 -0.04 14.85 -44.39
CA VAL A 699 -0.03 16.29 -44.69
C VAL A 699 -0.64 16.48 -46.08
N ASP A 700 -1.68 17.30 -46.20
CA ASP A 700 -2.40 17.58 -47.45
C ASP A 700 -2.88 16.31 -48.21
N GLY A 701 -3.27 15.27 -47.47
CA GLY A 701 -3.74 14.00 -48.03
C GLY A 701 -2.66 13.09 -48.61
N GLN A 702 -1.37 13.43 -48.43
CA GLN A 702 -0.23 12.59 -48.79
C GLN A 702 0.48 12.06 -47.53
N GLU A 703 0.81 10.77 -47.51
CA GLU A 703 1.61 10.16 -46.43
C GLU A 703 3.07 10.63 -46.56
N VAL A 704 3.52 11.47 -45.63
CA VAL A 704 4.91 11.92 -45.52
C VAL A 704 5.63 11.10 -44.47
N GLN A 705 6.81 10.61 -44.82
CA GLN A 705 7.69 9.91 -43.87
C GLN A 705 8.48 10.93 -43.06
N GLY A 706 8.34 10.87 -41.74
CA GLY A 706 9.04 11.74 -40.79
C GLY A 706 10.24 11.06 -40.13
N ASP A 707 10.53 11.49 -38.91
CA ASP A 707 11.63 10.98 -38.07
C ASP A 707 11.45 9.50 -37.68
N VAL A 708 12.55 8.89 -37.24
CA VAL A 708 12.58 7.50 -36.75
C VAL A 708 12.57 7.48 -35.23
N ASP A 709 11.52 6.91 -34.64
CA ASP A 709 11.46 6.59 -33.22
C ASP A 709 12.23 5.31 -32.93
N LYS A 710 13.14 5.37 -31.95
CA LYS A 710 13.92 4.23 -31.49
C LYS A 710 13.44 3.78 -30.12
N TYR A 711 13.08 2.52 -30.01
CA TYR A 711 12.65 1.88 -28.76
C TYR A 711 13.70 0.86 -28.34
N LYS A 712 14.31 1.06 -27.17
CA LYS A 712 15.23 0.09 -26.56
C LYS A 712 14.43 -0.92 -25.74
N LEU A 713 14.77 -2.21 -25.85
CA LEU A 713 14.12 -3.30 -25.12
C LEU A 713 14.95 -3.72 -23.92
N LEU A 714 14.29 -4.00 -22.80
CA LEU A 714 14.91 -4.53 -21.59
C LEU A 714 15.16 -6.04 -21.73
N LYS A 715 16.40 -6.49 -21.53
CA LYS A 715 16.81 -7.90 -21.70
C LYS A 715 17.46 -8.42 -20.43
N PHE A 716 16.90 -9.49 -19.88
CA PHE A 716 17.43 -10.18 -18.69
C PHE A 716 17.75 -9.23 -17.52
N VAL A 717 16.87 -8.26 -17.28
CA VAL A 717 17.02 -7.32 -16.17
C VAL A 717 16.40 -7.93 -14.92
N ARG A 718 17.05 -7.76 -13.78
CA ARG A 718 16.54 -8.19 -12.48
C ARG A 718 15.36 -7.31 -12.02
N SER A 719 14.27 -7.92 -11.55
CA SER A 719 13.20 -7.22 -10.83
C SER A 719 13.51 -7.11 -9.33
N ASN A 720 12.77 -6.26 -8.60
CA ASN A 720 12.92 -6.12 -7.14
C ASN A 720 12.84 -7.47 -6.38
N GLN A 721 12.02 -8.42 -6.86
CA GLN A 721 11.82 -9.75 -6.26
C GLN A 721 12.78 -10.81 -6.83
N GLY A 722 13.76 -10.42 -7.65
CA GLY A 722 14.73 -11.35 -8.26
C GLY A 722 14.18 -12.13 -9.45
N THR A 723 13.01 -11.78 -9.98
CA THR A 723 12.50 -12.38 -11.23
C THR A 723 13.10 -11.70 -12.46
N CYS A 724 12.97 -12.33 -13.63
CA CYS A 724 13.53 -11.82 -14.88
C CYS A 724 12.53 -10.93 -15.65
N ILE A 725 12.93 -9.69 -15.91
CA ILE A 725 12.26 -8.77 -16.83
C ILE A 725 12.92 -8.92 -18.21
N ASN A 726 12.15 -9.44 -19.17
CA ASN A 726 12.63 -9.68 -20.52
C ASN A 726 11.57 -9.30 -21.55
N GLN A 727 11.88 -8.30 -22.39
CA GLN A 727 11.01 -7.83 -23.45
C GLN A 727 11.32 -8.51 -24.80
N ARG A 728 10.26 -8.77 -25.58
CA ARG A 728 10.32 -9.48 -26.87
C ARG A 728 9.52 -8.72 -27.92
N PRO A 729 10.11 -8.39 -29.09
CA PRO A 729 9.39 -7.71 -30.15
C PRO A 729 8.28 -8.61 -30.72
N ILE A 730 7.10 -8.06 -30.93
CA ILE A 730 5.96 -8.75 -31.57
C ILE A 730 5.72 -8.29 -33.00
N VAL A 731 6.16 -7.07 -33.33
CA VAL A 731 6.08 -6.50 -34.67
C VAL A 731 7.13 -7.10 -35.63
N ARG A 732 6.80 -7.11 -36.92
CA ARG A 732 7.73 -7.45 -37.99
C ARG A 732 8.06 -6.21 -38.82
N LYS A 733 9.17 -6.26 -39.54
CA LYS A 733 9.55 -5.21 -40.50
C LYS A 733 8.43 -5.06 -41.55
N GLY A 734 7.97 -3.83 -41.75
CA GLY A 734 6.89 -3.49 -42.67
C GLY A 734 5.50 -3.42 -42.03
N ASP A 735 5.34 -3.82 -40.77
CA ASP A 735 4.08 -3.65 -40.05
C ASP A 735 3.73 -2.16 -39.91
N ARG A 736 2.47 -1.81 -40.13
CA ARG A 736 1.90 -0.50 -39.77
C ARG A 736 1.45 -0.55 -38.32
N VAL A 737 1.86 0.43 -37.52
CA VAL A 737 1.50 0.56 -36.10
C VAL A 737 0.85 1.92 -35.87
N LYS A 738 -0.14 1.96 -34.99
CA LYS A 738 -0.76 3.19 -34.51
C LYS A 738 -0.20 3.58 -33.15
N ALA A 739 -0.27 4.86 -32.81
CA ALA A 739 -0.01 5.33 -31.46
C ALA A 739 -0.92 4.58 -30.47
N GLY A 740 -0.33 4.01 -29.43
CA GLY A 740 -1.02 3.15 -28.46
C GLY A 740 -0.95 1.65 -28.75
N ASP A 741 -0.49 1.22 -29.93
CA ASP A 741 -0.31 -0.20 -30.22
C ASP A 741 0.89 -0.78 -29.45
N ILE A 742 0.73 -2.00 -28.94
CA ILE A 742 1.83 -2.75 -28.33
C ILE A 742 2.74 -3.27 -29.45
N ILE A 743 4.04 -2.98 -29.34
CA ILE A 743 5.07 -3.37 -30.31
C ILE A 743 6.07 -4.40 -29.75
N ALA A 744 6.18 -4.50 -28.42
CA ALA A 744 6.92 -5.56 -27.74
C ALA A 744 6.21 -5.99 -26.46
N ASP A 745 6.17 -7.31 -26.24
CA ASP A 745 5.73 -7.94 -25.01
C ASP A 745 6.81 -7.82 -23.93
N GLY A 746 6.41 -7.86 -22.66
CA GLY A 746 7.31 -7.98 -21.50
C GLY A 746 7.21 -9.32 -20.77
N PRO A 747 7.65 -9.40 -19.50
CA PRO A 747 7.44 -10.59 -18.68
C PRO A 747 5.95 -10.91 -18.52
N SER A 748 5.61 -12.19 -18.55
CA SER A 748 4.23 -12.69 -18.39
C SER A 748 3.21 -12.04 -19.33
N THR A 749 3.58 -11.81 -20.60
CA THR A 749 2.69 -11.32 -21.66
C THR A 749 2.89 -12.09 -22.95
N ASP A 750 1.82 -12.23 -23.74
CA ASP A 750 1.80 -12.96 -25.01
C ASP A 750 0.85 -12.29 -26.02
N GLN A 751 1.41 -11.68 -27.07
CA GLN A 751 0.72 -10.90 -28.09
C GLN A 751 -0.08 -9.70 -27.53
N GLY A 752 0.49 -9.03 -26.53
CA GLY A 752 -0.11 -7.86 -25.87
C GLY A 752 -1.17 -8.18 -24.82
N GLU A 753 -1.40 -9.46 -24.49
CA GLU A 753 -2.27 -9.88 -23.38
C GLU A 753 -1.45 -10.40 -22.20
N LEU A 754 -2.02 -10.28 -20.99
CA LEU A 754 -1.45 -10.86 -19.78
C LEU A 754 -1.46 -12.40 -19.85
N ALA A 755 -0.31 -13.01 -19.57
CA ALA A 755 -0.06 -14.44 -19.65
C ALA A 755 0.78 -14.91 -18.44
N LEU A 756 0.12 -15.18 -17.32
CA LEU A 756 0.74 -15.52 -16.03
C LEU A 756 1.13 -17.00 -15.88
N GLY A 757 0.65 -17.87 -16.75
CA GLY A 757 0.70 -19.32 -16.60
C GLY A 757 0.65 -20.06 -17.94
N ARG A 758 0.16 -21.32 -17.92
CA ARG A 758 0.07 -22.19 -19.10
C ARG A 758 -1.26 -22.93 -19.13
N ASN A 759 -1.73 -23.23 -20.34
CA ASN A 759 -2.90 -24.08 -20.56
C ASN A 759 -2.45 -25.56 -20.47
N VAL A 760 -2.98 -26.32 -19.51
CA VAL A 760 -2.60 -27.72 -19.25
C VAL A 760 -3.80 -28.65 -19.23
N LEU A 761 -3.61 -29.90 -19.66
CA LEU A 761 -4.66 -30.92 -19.65
C LEU A 761 -4.80 -31.50 -18.23
N VAL A 762 -5.96 -31.27 -17.61
CA VAL A 762 -6.25 -31.65 -16.22
C VAL A 762 -7.29 -32.77 -16.17
N ALA A 763 -7.07 -33.74 -15.28
CA ALA A 763 -8.07 -34.73 -14.89
C ALA A 763 -8.48 -34.58 -13.41
N PHE A 764 -9.78 -34.67 -13.13
CA PHE A 764 -10.30 -34.68 -11.77
C PHE A 764 -10.56 -36.11 -11.28
N MET A 765 -9.55 -36.72 -10.67
CA MET A 765 -9.65 -38.05 -10.06
C MET A 765 -8.62 -38.21 -8.94
N PRO A 766 -8.89 -38.99 -7.88
CA PRO A 766 -7.87 -39.37 -6.93
C PRO A 766 -6.86 -40.33 -7.60
N TRP A 767 -5.57 -40.23 -7.26
CA TRP A 767 -4.51 -41.07 -7.81
C TRP A 767 -3.52 -41.51 -6.73
N GLU A 768 -3.60 -42.77 -6.30
CA GLU A 768 -2.62 -43.43 -5.40
C GLU A 768 -2.27 -42.64 -4.12
N GLY A 769 -3.15 -41.73 -3.67
CA GLY A 769 -2.88 -40.84 -2.54
C GLY A 769 -1.90 -39.70 -2.81
N TYR A 770 -1.29 -39.60 -4.00
CA TYR A 770 -0.35 -38.51 -4.33
C TYR A 770 -1.04 -37.15 -4.46
N ASN A 771 -2.33 -37.13 -4.74
CA ASN A 771 -3.14 -35.92 -4.72
C ASN A 771 -4.09 -35.86 -3.50
N TYR A 772 -3.72 -36.51 -2.39
CA TYR A 772 -4.46 -36.40 -1.14
C TYR A 772 -4.53 -34.94 -0.67
N GLU A 773 -5.70 -34.55 -0.14
CA GLU A 773 -6.05 -33.16 0.16
C GLU A 773 -5.85 -32.23 -1.05
N ASP A 774 -4.82 -31.38 -1.00
CA ASP A 774 -4.51 -30.34 -1.98
C ASP A 774 -3.22 -30.60 -2.75
N ALA A 775 -2.65 -31.80 -2.62
CA ALA A 775 -1.46 -32.16 -3.36
C ALA A 775 -1.75 -32.26 -4.87
N ILE A 776 -0.77 -31.89 -5.68
CA ILE A 776 -0.85 -31.90 -7.14
C ILE A 776 0.11 -32.95 -7.69
N LEU A 777 -0.38 -33.74 -8.64
CA LEU A 777 0.40 -34.68 -9.43
C LEU A 777 0.69 -34.06 -10.79
N LEU A 778 1.95 -34.10 -11.24
CA LEU A 778 2.36 -33.57 -12.53
C LEU A 778 2.99 -34.63 -13.44
N SER A 779 2.81 -34.47 -14.73
CA SER A 779 3.54 -35.21 -15.76
C SER A 779 4.97 -34.68 -15.92
N GLU A 780 5.93 -35.58 -16.06
CA GLU A 780 7.33 -35.28 -16.38
C GLU A 780 7.47 -34.53 -17.73
N ARG A 781 6.48 -34.64 -18.62
CA ARG A 781 6.41 -33.87 -19.88
C ARG A 781 6.60 -32.37 -19.63
N LEU A 782 5.98 -31.83 -18.58
CA LEU A 782 6.03 -30.41 -18.22
C LEU A 782 7.45 -29.97 -17.81
N VAL A 783 8.26 -30.88 -17.27
CA VAL A 783 9.67 -30.65 -16.91
C VAL A 783 10.58 -30.77 -18.13
N ARG A 784 10.33 -31.78 -18.98
CA ARG A 784 11.12 -32.05 -20.21
C ARG A 784 10.98 -30.92 -21.22
N GLU A 785 9.76 -30.40 -21.40
CA GLU A 785 9.46 -29.31 -22.34
C GLU A 785 9.62 -27.91 -21.74
N ASP A 786 10.19 -27.79 -20.54
CA ASP A 786 10.41 -26.51 -19.82
C ASP A 786 9.14 -25.65 -19.67
N VAL A 787 7.96 -26.27 -19.53
CA VAL A 787 6.65 -25.57 -19.51
C VAL A 787 6.55 -24.56 -18.36
N TYR A 788 6.97 -24.96 -17.16
CA TYR A 788 6.96 -24.15 -15.93
C TYR A 788 8.37 -23.77 -15.45
N THR A 789 9.21 -23.36 -16.40
CA THR A 789 10.57 -22.92 -16.11
C THR A 789 10.66 -21.41 -16.00
N SER A 790 11.29 -20.92 -14.94
CA SER A 790 11.50 -19.50 -14.67
C SER A 790 12.99 -19.16 -14.62
N ILE A 791 13.33 -17.88 -14.87
CA ILE A 791 14.68 -17.35 -14.69
C ILE A 791 14.66 -16.44 -13.47
N HIS A 792 15.57 -16.71 -12.54
CA HIS A 792 15.79 -15.91 -11.34
C HIS A 792 17.16 -15.27 -11.44
N ILE A 793 17.25 -13.97 -11.12
CA ILE A 793 18.49 -13.21 -11.17
C ILE A 793 18.76 -12.66 -9.78
N GLU A 794 19.86 -13.10 -9.20
CA GLU A 794 20.35 -12.62 -7.92
C GLU A 794 21.52 -11.67 -8.12
N GLU A 795 21.64 -10.74 -7.20
CA GLU A 795 22.63 -9.67 -7.23
C GLU A 795 23.45 -9.75 -5.95
N TYR A 796 24.76 -9.84 -6.13
CA TYR A 796 25.73 -9.89 -5.04
C TYR A 796 26.70 -8.73 -5.16
N GLU A 797 26.92 -8.04 -4.05
CA GLU A 797 27.75 -6.84 -4.01
C GLU A 797 28.97 -7.05 -3.12
N CYS A 798 30.12 -6.55 -3.57
CA CYS A 798 31.35 -6.50 -2.81
C CYS A 798 31.96 -5.10 -2.92
N GLU A 799 32.21 -4.48 -1.78
CA GLU A 799 32.83 -3.15 -1.68
C GLU A 799 34.23 -3.24 -1.07
N ALA A 800 35.14 -2.43 -1.60
CA ALA A 800 36.47 -2.17 -1.07
C ALA A 800 36.48 -0.81 -0.36
N ARG A 801 36.79 -0.82 0.93
CA ARG A 801 36.72 0.35 1.81
C ARG A 801 38.08 0.79 2.33
N ASP A 802 38.17 2.07 2.67
CA ASP A 802 39.28 2.58 3.47
C ASP A 802 39.12 2.16 4.93
N THR A 803 40.09 1.40 5.44
CA THR A 803 40.16 1.04 6.86
C THR A 803 41.27 1.82 7.57
N LYS A 804 41.27 1.80 8.91
CA LYS A 804 42.33 2.45 9.72
C LYS A 804 43.72 1.87 9.46
N LEU A 805 43.81 0.60 9.06
CA LEU A 805 45.07 -0.14 8.88
C LEU A 805 45.57 -0.10 7.43
N GLY A 806 44.76 0.42 6.51
CA GLY A 806 45.02 0.45 5.07
C GLY A 806 43.73 0.26 4.27
N PRO A 807 43.73 0.56 2.97
CA PRO A 807 42.59 0.26 2.11
C PRO A 807 42.40 -1.25 1.95
N GLU A 808 41.15 -1.70 1.82
CA GLU A 808 40.86 -3.04 1.29
C GLU A 808 41.13 -3.06 -0.22
N GLU A 809 41.63 -4.19 -0.71
CA GLU A 809 41.98 -4.35 -2.12
C GLU A 809 41.19 -5.52 -2.74
N ILE A 810 40.68 -5.30 -3.95
CA ILE A 810 40.11 -6.37 -4.78
C ILE A 810 41.23 -6.91 -5.66
N THR A 811 41.59 -8.17 -5.45
CA THR A 811 42.74 -8.80 -6.10
C THR A 811 42.55 -10.31 -6.24
N ARG A 812 43.25 -10.89 -7.20
CA ARG A 812 43.34 -12.35 -7.37
C ARG A 812 44.30 -13.00 -6.36
N ASP A 813 45.23 -12.23 -5.77
CA ASP A 813 46.21 -12.74 -4.81
C ASP A 813 45.58 -12.92 -3.40
N ILE A 814 44.85 -14.02 -3.22
CA ILE A 814 44.11 -14.34 -2.00
C ILE A 814 44.93 -15.33 -1.15
N PRO A 815 45.14 -15.08 0.15
CA PRO A 815 45.89 -16.00 1.00
C PRO A 815 45.14 -17.32 1.24
N ASN A 816 45.88 -18.43 1.29
CA ASN A 816 45.39 -19.77 1.63
C ASN A 816 44.33 -20.36 0.68
N VAL A 817 44.25 -19.85 -0.56
CA VAL A 817 43.37 -20.35 -1.62
C VAL A 817 44.21 -20.97 -2.73
N GLY A 818 43.87 -22.20 -3.15
CA GLY A 818 44.55 -22.89 -4.25
C GLY A 818 44.16 -22.36 -5.65
N GLU A 819 45.03 -22.56 -6.65
CA GLU A 819 44.80 -22.10 -8.04
C GLU A 819 43.50 -22.65 -8.66
N ASP A 820 43.07 -23.85 -8.26
CA ASP A 820 41.82 -24.46 -8.76
C ASP A 820 40.59 -23.61 -8.42
N ALA A 821 40.56 -23.00 -7.24
CA ALA A 821 39.47 -22.11 -6.80
C ALA A 821 39.53 -20.72 -7.47
N LEU A 822 40.69 -20.33 -8.01
CA LEU A 822 40.90 -19.05 -8.70
C LEU A 822 40.69 -19.16 -10.22
N ARG A 823 40.39 -20.35 -10.74
CA ARG A 823 40.30 -20.66 -12.18
C ARG A 823 39.38 -19.70 -12.94
N ASN A 824 38.22 -19.38 -12.37
CA ASN A 824 37.19 -18.58 -13.02
C ASN A 824 37.37 -17.06 -12.83
N LEU A 825 38.33 -16.63 -12.00
CA LEU A 825 38.63 -15.22 -11.78
C LEU A 825 39.49 -14.64 -12.92
N ASP A 826 39.26 -13.36 -13.22
CA ASP A 826 40.12 -12.55 -14.07
C ASP A 826 41.39 -12.10 -13.34
N GLU A 827 42.25 -11.34 -14.01
CA GLU A 827 43.51 -10.83 -13.43
C GLU A 827 43.28 -9.86 -12.26
N ARG A 828 42.09 -9.25 -12.18
CA ARG A 828 41.69 -8.32 -11.12
C ARG A 828 41.12 -9.04 -9.90
N GLY A 829 40.88 -10.35 -9.98
CA GLY A 829 40.22 -11.12 -8.93
C GLY A 829 38.69 -11.09 -9.00
N ILE A 830 38.12 -10.79 -10.16
CA ILE A 830 36.66 -10.76 -10.37
C ILE A 830 36.24 -11.91 -11.27
N ILE A 831 35.12 -12.56 -10.96
CA ILE A 831 34.58 -13.67 -11.77
C ILE A 831 34.27 -13.24 -13.21
N ARG A 832 34.53 -14.13 -14.17
CA ARG A 832 34.24 -13.86 -15.59
C ARG A 832 32.76 -14.05 -15.91
N VAL A 833 32.22 -13.17 -16.76
CA VAL A 833 30.88 -13.33 -17.33
C VAL A 833 30.81 -14.62 -18.15
N GLY A 834 29.74 -15.40 -17.95
CA GLY A 834 29.53 -16.71 -18.55
C GLY A 834 30.13 -17.88 -17.76
N ALA A 835 30.79 -17.64 -16.62
CA ALA A 835 31.25 -18.71 -15.75
C ALA A 835 30.05 -19.41 -15.07
N GLU A 836 30.08 -20.74 -15.07
CA GLU A 836 29.22 -21.57 -14.22
C GLU A 836 29.82 -21.62 -12.82
N ILE A 837 28.96 -21.44 -11.81
CA ILE A 837 29.35 -21.35 -10.41
C ILE A 837 28.51 -22.29 -9.55
N SER A 838 29.10 -22.72 -8.45
CA SER A 838 28.46 -23.51 -7.39
C SER A 838 28.63 -22.82 -6.03
N ALA A 839 27.86 -23.27 -5.05
CA ALA A 839 27.95 -22.77 -3.68
C ALA A 839 29.39 -22.85 -3.14
N GLY A 840 29.90 -21.75 -2.58
CA GLY A 840 31.25 -21.64 -2.04
C GLY A 840 32.31 -21.08 -3.00
N ASP A 841 32.02 -21.00 -4.29
CA ASP A 841 32.92 -20.40 -5.28
C ASP A 841 33.17 -18.91 -5.01
N ILE A 842 34.35 -18.42 -5.37
CA ILE A 842 34.74 -17.01 -5.17
C ILE A 842 34.21 -16.17 -6.34
N LEU A 843 33.40 -15.16 -6.03
CA LEU A 843 32.89 -14.20 -7.01
C LEU A 843 33.81 -12.99 -7.15
N VAL A 844 34.28 -12.46 -6.02
CA VAL A 844 35.18 -11.31 -5.97
C VAL A 844 36.21 -11.56 -4.89
N GLY A 845 37.47 -11.68 -5.30
CA GLY A 845 38.63 -11.78 -4.42
C GLY A 845 38.85 -10.46 -3.69
N LYS A 846 38.71 -10.46 -2.37
CA LYS A 846 38.93 -9.27 -1.53
C LYS A 846 39.85 -9.60 -0.36
N VAL A 847 40.84 -8.75 -0.16
CA VAL A 847 41.77 -8.84 0.98
C VAL A 847 41.64 -7.60 1.86
N THR A 848 41.56 -7.82 3.17
CA THR A 848 41.51 -6.74 4.18
C THR A 848 42.81 -6.77 4.99
N PRO A 849 43.49 -5.63 5.20
CA PRO A 849 44.66 -5.57 6.08
C PRO A 849 44.27 -5.94 7.53
N LYS A 850 45.03 -6.85 8.12
CA LYS A 850 44.88 -7.31 9.50
C LYS A 850 46.02 -6.74 10.34
N GLY A 851 45.68 -6.14 11.48
CA GLY A 851 46.69 -5.74 12.46
C GLY A 851 47.37 -6.97 13.05
N VAL A 852 48.62 -6.86 13.48
CA VAL A 852 49.32 -7.95 14.15
C VAL A 852 48.66 -8.16 15.52
N THR A 853 47.76 -9.14 15.62
CA THR A 853 47.24 -9.65 16.89
C THR A 853 48.19 -10.70 17.45
N GLU A 854 48.21 -10.90 18.77
CA GLU A 854 48.87 -12.08 19.35
C GLU A 854 48.19 -13.34 18.80
N LEU A 855 48.96 -14.14 18.07
CA LEU A 855 48.53 -15.46 17.58
C LEU A 855 48.34 -16.37 18.80
N THR A 856 47.33 -17.25 18.74
CA THR A 856 47.16 -18.26 19.80
C THR A 856 48.38 -19.17 19.87
N ALA A 857 48.60 -19.85 21.01
CA ALA A 857 49.75 -20.73 21.16
C ALA A 857 49.79 -21.82 20.06
N GLU A 858 48.62 -22.31 19.66
CA GLU A 858 48.43 -23.28 18.57
C GLU A 858 48.77 -22.70 17.21
N GLU A 859 48.27 -21.50 16.88
CA GLU A 859 48.60 -20.82 15.62
C GLU A 859 50.10 -20.50 15.52
N ARG A 860 50.72 -20.06 16.63
CA ARG A 860 52.17 -19.83 16.70
C ARG A 860 52.97 -21.09 16.43
N LEU A 861 52.54 -22.22 17.01
CA LEU A 861 53.16 -23.51 16.79
C LEU A 861 53.02 -23.96 15.33
N LEU A 862 51.82 -23.81 14.74
CA LEU A 862 51.57 -24.13 13.33
C LEU A 862 52.45 -23.30 12.41
N HIS A 863 52.55 -21.99 12.64
CA HIS A 863 53.45 -21.09 11.90
C HIS A 863 54.92 -21.51 12.02
N ALA A 864 55.36 -21.93 13.21
CA ALA A 864 56.73 -22.42 13.42
C ALA A 864 57.01 -23.75 12.71
N ILE A 865 56.02 -24.65 12.63
CA ILE A 865 56.14 -25.95 11.96
C ILE A 865 56.16 -25.79 10.44
N PHE A 866 55.24 -25.00 9.88
CA PHE A 866 55.08 -24.84 8.43
C PHE A 866 55.97 -23.77 7.81
N GLY A 867 56.68 -22.98 8.61
CA GLY A 867 57.56 -21.90 8.13
C GLY A 867 56.82 -20.77 7.42
N GLU A 868 55.50 -20.68 7.61
CA GLU A 868 54.67 -19.65 7.00
C GLU A 868 54.87 -18.31 7.71
N LYS A 869 55.22 -17.27 6.95
CA LYS A 869 55.26 -15.90 7.49
C LYS A 869 53.84 -15.48 7.89
N ALA A 870 53.71 -14.78 9.01
CA ALA A 870 52.47 -14.10 9.36
C ALA A 870 52.10 -13.14 8.22
N ARG A 871 51.00 -13.43 7.52
CA ARG A 871 50.53 -12.59 6.41
C ARG A 871 49.78 -11.40 6.99
N GLU A 872 50.03 -10.22 6.43
CA GLU A 872 49.47 -8.94 6.90
C GLU A 872 48.01 -8.71 6.46
N VAL A 873 47.44 -9.62 5.67
CA VAL A 873 46.09 -9.51 5.10
C VAL A 873 45.26 -10.77 5.36
N ARG A 874 43.95 -10.60 5.49
CA ARG A 874 42.95 -11.68 5.62
C ARG A 874 42.02 -11.75 4.41
N ASP A 875 41.58 -12.96 4.06
CA ASP A 875 40.55 -13.18 3.03
C ASP A 875 39.17 -12.69 3.53
N THR A 876 38.58 -11.76 2.81
CA THR A 876 37.21 -11.26 3.00
C THR A 876 36.42 -11.28 1.69
N SER A 877 36.79 -12.22 0.81
CA SER A 877 36.22 -12.38 -0.53
C SER A 877 34.72 -12.66 -0.50
N LEU A 878 34.04 -12.16 -1.52
CA LEU A 878 32.64 -12.48 -1.77
C LEU A 878 32.54 -13.91 -2.34
N ARG A 879 31.80 -14.77 -1.66
CA ARG A 879 31.55 -16.16 -2.06
C ARG A 879 30.08 -16.39 -2.36
N VAL A 880 29.80 -17.34 -3.25
CA VAL A 880 28.44 -17.77 -3.56
C VAL A 880 27.80 -18.41 -2.32
N PRO A 881 26.62 -17.93 -1.86
CA PRO A 881 25.94 -18.52 -0.71
C PRO A 881 25.51 -19.98 -0.93
N HIS A 882 25.20 -20.67 0.16
CA HIS A 882 24.66 -22.02 0.11
C HIS A 882 23.31 -22.08 -0.64
N GLY A 883 23.13 -23.13 -1.45
CA GLY A 883 21.91 -23.35 -2.24
C GLY A 883 21.78 -22.45 -3.46
N THR A 884 22.83 -21.69 -3.80
CA THR A 884 22.89 -20.87 -5.01
C THR A 884 23.87 -21.50 -6.00
N ASP A 885 23.41 -21.74 -7.22
CA ASP A 885 24.20 -22.14 -8.37
C ASP A 885 23.81 -21.26 -9.57
N GLY A 886 24.45 -21.43 -10.73
CA GLY A 886 24.01 -20.79 -11.96
C GLY A 886 25.13 -20.19 -12.78
N ILE A 887 24.77 -19.23 -13.63
CA ILE A 887 25.70 -18.60 -14.59
C ILE A 887 25.81 -17.11 -14.29
N VAL A 888 27.03 -16.59 -14.30
CA VAL A 888 27.28 -15.15 -14.22
C VAL A 888 26.82 -14.48 -15.52
N VAL A 889 25.80 -13.63 -15.46
CA VAL A 889 25.22 -12.95 -16.63
C VAL A 889 25.89 -11.60 -16.88
N ASP A 890 26.20 -10.88 -15.81
CA ASP A 890 26.76 -9.54 -15.90
C ASP A 890 27.60 -9.22 -14.65
N VAL A 891 28.60 -8.36 -14.83
CA VAL A 891 29.47 -7.86 -13.75
C VAL A 891 29.67 -6.37 -13.94
N LYS A 892 29.26 -5.58 -12.95
CA LYS A 892 29.40 -4.13 -12.96
C LYS A 892 30.42 -3.68 -11.94
N VAL A 893 31.31 -2.80 -12.37
CA VAL A 893 32.40 -2.27 -11.53
C VAL A 893 32.29 -0.76 -11.51
N PHE A 894 32.14 -0.20 -10.32
CA PHE A 894 32.08 1.24 -10.08
C PHE A 894 33.34 1.65 -9.31
N THR A 895 34.02 2.71 -9.76
CA THR A 895 35.24 3.19 -9.10
C THR A 895 35.18 4.69 -8.89
N ARG A 896 35.67 5.12 -7.73
CA ARG A 896 35.76 6.56 -7.40
C ARG A 896 36.67 7.30 -8.39
N GLU A 897 37.69 6.63 -8.90
CA GLU A 897 38.63 7.19 -9.88
C GLU A 897 37.96 7.53 -11.23
N ASN A 898 36.94 6.77 -11.62
CA ASN A 898 36.17 7.02 -12.85
C ASN A 898 35.08 8.10 -12.69
N GLY A 899 34.97 8.71 -11.50
CA GLY A 899 33.97 9.73 -11.21
C GLY A 899 32.59 9.17 -10.86
N ASP A 900 32.49 7.89 -10.49
CA ASP A 900 31.24 7.29 -10.02
C ASP A 900 30.89 7.77 -8.60
N GLU A 901 29.60 7.99 -8.33
CA GLU A 901 29.10 8.40 -7.02
C GLU A 901 29.05 7.19 -6.07
N LEU A 902 30.10 7.01 -5.27
CA LEU A 902 30.18 5.94 -4.26
C LEU A 902 29.96 6.47 -2.84
N PRO A 903 29.46 5.63 -1.90
CA PRO A 903 29.36 5.99 -0.49
C PRO A 903 30.69 6.47 0.09
N PRO A 904 30.70 7.38 1.09
CA PRO A 904 31.92 7.85 1.72
C PRO A 904 32.77 6.68 2.28
N GLY A 905 34.05 6.64 1.95
CA GLY A 905 34.98 5.59 2.38
C GLY A 905 34.98 4.32 1.51
N VAL A 906 34.16 4.24 0.46
CA VAL A 906 34.21 3.18 -0.54
C VAL A 906 35.02 3.63 -1.76
N ASN A 907 36.03 2.87 -2.13
CA ASN A 907 36.91 3.14 -3.27
C ASN A 907 36.41 2.47 -4.55
N GLN A 908 35.97 1.23 -4.42
CA GLN A 908 35.49 0.39 -5.51
C GLN A 908 34.32 -0.46 -5.05
N LEU A 909 33.31 -0.59 -5.91
CA LEU A 909 32.14 -1.45 -5.72
C LEU A 909 32.02 -2.39 -6.93
N VAL A 910 31.92 -3.69 -6.68
CA VAL A 910 31.72 -4.72 -7.71
C VAL A 910 30.38 -5.40 -7.46
N ARG A 911 29.55 -5.46 -8.50
CA ARG A 911 28.27 -6.18 -8.51
C ARG A 911 28.35 -7.33 -9.47
N VAL A 912 27.91 -8.50 -9.01
CA VAL A 912 27.86 -9.73 -9.81
C VAL A 912 26.41 -10.17 -9.90
N TYR A 913 25.91 -10.32 -11.13
CA TYR A 913 24.56 -10.82 -11.41
C TYR A 913 24.63 -12.28 -11.81
N ILE A 914 23.96 -13.13 -11.04
CA ILE A 914 23.90 -14.58 -11.26
C ILE A 914 22.48 -14.93 -11.69
N ALA A 915 22.35 -15.61 -12.83
CA ALA A 915 21.07 -16.13 -13.27
C ALA A 915 20.96 -17.64 -13.09
N GLN A 916 19.79 -18.05 -12.60
CA GLN A 916 19.40 -19.43 -12.37
C GLN A 916 18.19 -19.77 -13.23
N LYS A 917 18.27 -20.90 -13.94
CA LYS A 917 17.13 -21.46 -14.66
C LYS A 917 16.46 -22.50 -13.76
N ARG A 918 15.33 -22.14 -13.14
CA ARG A 918 14.61 -23.01 -12.21
C ARG A 918 13.45 -23.71 -12.90
N LYS A 919 13.55 -25.03 -13.03
CA LYS A 919 12.46 -25.89 -13.51
C LYS A 919 11.38 -26.00 -12.43
N ILE A 920 10.30 -26.71 -12.74
CA ILE A 920 9.29 -27.08 -11.75
C ILE A 920 9.77 -28.33 -11.00
N SER A 921 9.67 -28.32 -9.68
CA SER A 921 10.17 -29.38 -8.80
C SER A 921 9.11 -29.84 -7.81
N GLU A 922 9.31 -31.03 -7.21
CA GLU A 922 8.50 -31.49 -6.09
C GLU A 922 8.65 -30.53 -4.91
N GLY A 923 7.55 -30.18 -4.26
CA GLY A 923 7.50 -29.15 -3.21
C GLY A 923 7.19 -27.73 -3.70
N ASP A 924 7.29 -27.46 -5.02
CA ASP A 924 6.86 -26.16 -5.56
C ASP A 924 5.34 -25.99 -5.46
N LYS A 925 4.92 -24.74 -5.27
CA LYS A 925 3.51 -24.39 -5.14
C LYS A 925 2.91 -23.92 -6.46
N MET A 926 1.80 -24.53 -6.84
CA MET A 926 0.99 -24.16 -7.99
C MET A 926 -0.42 -23.72 -7.57
N ALA A 927 -1.08 -22.96 -8.43
CA ALA A 927 -2.48 -22.60 -8.26
C ALA A 927 -3.19 -22.37 -9.60
N GLY A 928 -4.51 -22.51 -9.60
CA GLY A 928 -5.37 -21.94 -10.64
C GLY A 928 -5.90 -20.56 -10.24
N ARG A 929 -6.77 -20.00 -11.08
CA ARG A 929 -7.38 -18.67 -10.85
C ARG A 929 -8.51 -18.68 -9.81
N HIS A 930 -9.03 -19.87 -9.46
CA HIS A 930 -10.22 -20.08 -8.63
C HIS A 930 -9.90 -20.40 -7.16
N GLY A 931 -8.76 -19.95 -6.64
CA GLY A 931 -8.36 -20.20 -5.25
C GLY A 931 -7.95 -21.66 -4.96
N ASN A 932 -7.81 -22.50 -6.00
CA ASN A 932 -7.32 -23.87 -5.92
C ASN A 932 -5.78 -23.86 -5.90
N LYS A 933 -5.21 -24.02 -4.71
CA LYS A 933 -3.75 -24.04 -4.48
C LYS A 933 -3.31 -25.44 -4.07
N GLY A 934 -2.10 -25.80 -4.46
CA GLY A 934 -1.53 -27.09 -4.10
C GLY A 934 -0.01 -27.11 -4.20
N VAL A 935 0.59 -28.06 -3.49
CA VAL A 935 2.02 -28.35 -3.57
C VAL A 935 2.20 -29.58 -4.45
N ILE A 936 3.21 -29.56 -5.32
CA ILE A 936 3.52 -30.72 -6.15
C ILE A 936 4.07 -31.82 -5.25
N ALA A 937 3.32 -32.91 -5.11
CA ALA A 937 3.75 -34.04 -4.30
C ALA A 937 4.61 -35.01 -5.08
N ARG A 938 4.32 -35.19 -6.38
CA ARG A 938 5.09 -36.09 -7.24
C ARG A 938 5.06 -35.68 -8.70
N ILE A 939 6.18 -35.90 -9.39
CA ILE A 939 6.28 -35.82 -10.84
C ILE A 939 6.36 -37.24 -11.40
N LEU A 940 5.35 -37.68 -12.14
CA LEU A 940 5.29 -39.02 -12.71
C LEU A 940 5.84 -39.06 -14.15
N PRO A 941 6.49 -40.18 -14.53
CA PRO A 941 6.81 -40.44 -15.93
C PRO A 941 5.56 -40.36 -16.82
N VAL A 942 5.76 -39.99 -18.08
CA VAL A 942 4.66 -39.72 -19.02
C VAL A 942 3.84 -40.98 -19.29
N GLU A 943 4.50 -42.14 -19.32
CA GLU A 943 3.91 -43.47 -19.49
C GLU A 943 3.02 -43.92 -18.33
N ASP A 944 3.27 -43.42 -17.12
CA ASP A 944 2.52 -43.76 -15.90
C ASP A 944 1.26 -42.91 -15.75
N MET A 945 1.18 -41.79 -16.46
CA MET A 945 0.04 -40.87 -16.38
C MET A 945 -1.19 -41.50 -17.02
N PRO A 946 -2.39 -41.28 -16.45
CA PRO A 946 -3.61 -41.66 -17.13
C PRO A 946 -3.73 -40.92 -18.46
N PHE A 947 -4.21 -41.63 -19.49
CA PHE A 947 -4.23 -41.13 -20.86
C PHE A 947 -5.60 -41.27 -21.50
N LEU A 948 -5.85 -40.38 -22.46
CA LEU A 948 -7.07 -40.31 -23.27
C LEU A 948 -7.11 -41.44 -24.32
N PRO A 949 -8.28 -41.75 -24.91
CA PRO A 949 -8.39 -42.81 -25.92
C PRO A 949 -7.56 -42.59 -27.19
N ASP A 950 -7.12 -41.35 -27.44
CA ASP A 950 -6.22 -40.97 -28.54
C ASP A 950 -4.72 -41.19 -28.20
N GLY A 951 -4.41 -41.66 -26.99
CA GLY A 951 -3.05 -41.85 -26.49
C GLY A 951 -2.45 -40.62 -25.81
N THR A 952 -3.18 -39.50 -25.71
CA THR A 952 -2.68 -38.27 -25.09
C THR A 952 -2.68 -38.41 -23.56
N PRO A 953 -1.52 -38.37 -22.87
CA PRO A 953 -1.47 -38.40 -21.41
C PRO A 953 -1.95 -37.07 -20.82
N VAL A 954 -2.55 -37.11 -19.63
CA VAL A 954 -2.91 -35.88 -18.90
C VAL A 954 -1.67 -35.23 -18.31
N ASP A 955 -1.70 -33.91 -18.15
CA ASP A 955 -0.56 -33.14 -17.64
C ASP A 955 -0.60 -33.02 -16.12
N VAL A 956 -1.79 -32.85 -15.56
CA VAL A 956 -2.03 -32.60 -14.13
C VAL A 956 -3.21 -33.44 -13.66
N VAL A 957 -3.10 -34.04 -12.47
CA VAL A 957 -4.24 -34.70 -11.82
C VAL A 957 -4.60 -33.96 -10.54
N LEU A 958 -5.83 -33.47 -10.46
CA LEU A 958 -6.38 -32.75 -9.32
C LEU A 958 -7.39 -33.60 -8.56
N ASN A 959 -7.47 -33.37 -7.25
CA ASN A 959 -8.41 -34.08 -6.38
C ASN A 959 -9.83 -33.51 -6.54
N PRO A 960 -10.85 -34.32 -6.88
CA PRO A 960 -12.22 -33.85 -7.00
C PRO A 960 -12.87 -33.46 -5.66
N LEU A 961 -12.39 -33.98 -4.52
CA LEU A 961 -12.99 -33.76 -3.21
C LEU A 961 -12.91 -32.30 -2.75
N GLY A 962 -11.88 -31.58 -3.17
CA GLY A 962 -11.66 -30.18 -2.81
C GLY A 962 -12.63 -29.20 -3.47
N VAL A 963 -13.29 -29.58 -4.58
CA VAL A 963 -14.17 -28.70 -5.36
C VAL A 963 -15.49 -28.39 -4.64
N PRO A 964 -16.33 -29.39 -4.25
CA PRO A 964 -17.61 -29.11 -3.60
C PRO A 964 -17.45 -28.52 -2.19
N SER A 965 -16.39 -28.90 -1.47
CA SER A 965 -16.10 -28.37 -0.12
C SER A 965 -15.80 -26.85 -0.14
N ARG A 966 -15.26 -26.35 -1.25
CA ARG A 966 -14.81 -24.96 -1.39
C ARG A 966 -15.72 -24.10 -2.24
N MET A 967 -16.74 -24.70 -2.87
CA MET A 967 -17.70 -24.00 -3.71
C MET A 967 -17.04 -23.12 -4.79
N ASN A 968 -15.99 -23.64 -5.43
CA ASN A 968 -15.29 -22.98 -6.54
C ASN A 968 -15.53 -23.76 -7.84
N ILE A 969 -16.79 -23.77 -8.28
CA ILE A 969 -17.27 -24.54 -9.44
C ILE A 969 -16.77 -23.92 -10.74
N GLY A 970 -16.38 -22.63 -10.73
CA GLY A 970 -15.82 -21.93 -11.88
C GLY A 970 -14.65 -22.68 -12.53
N GLN A 971 -13.82 -23.38 -11.74
CA GLN A 971 -12.69 -24.16 -12.26
C GLN A 971 -13.13 -25.33 -13.15
N VAL A 972 -14.30 -25.92 -12.91
CA VAL A 972 -14.82 -27.04 -13.71
C VAL A 972 -15.41 -26.52 -15.02
N LEU A 973 -16.13 -25.39 -14.97
CA LEU A 973 -16.62 -24.69 -16.16
C LEU A 973 -15.45 -24.21 -17.04
N GLU A 974 -14.37 -23.71 -16.43
CA GLU A 974 -13.14 -23.36 -17.14
C GLU A 974 -12.55 -24.57 -17.86
N VAL A 975 -12.46 -25.73 -17.20
CA VAL A 975 -11.92 -26.98 -17.78
C VAL A 975 -12.73 -27.43 -19.00
N HIS A 976 -14.06 -27.38 -18.90
CA HIS A 976 -14.96 -27.75 -19.98
C HIS A 976 -14.85 -26.82 -21.19
N LEU A 977 -14.97 -25.51 -20.95
CA LEU A 977 -14.86 -24.51 -22.02
C LEU A 977 -13.45 -24.50 -22.63
N GLY A 978 -12.41 -24.69 -21.82
CA GLY A 978 -11.02 -24.76 -22.25
C GLY A 978 -10.77 -25.94 -23.18
N MET A 979 -11.33 -27.11 -22.88
CA MET A 979 -11.23 -28.28 -23.77
C MET A 979 -11.91 -28.03 -25.11
N ALA A 980 -13.12 -27.45 -25.09
CA ALA A 980 -13.84 -27.09 -26.31
C ALA A 980 -13.05 -26.07 -27.14
N CYS A 981 -12.49 -25.03 -26.51
CA CYS A 981 -11.66 -24.02 -27.16
C CYS A 981 -10.40 -24.63 -27.81
N LYS A 982 -9.73 -25.56 -27.12
CA LYS A 982 -8.55 -26.25 -27.66
C LYS A 982 -8.88 -27.06 -28.90
N LEU A 983 -9.99 -27.79 -28.91
CA LEU A 983 -10.42 -28.60 -30.07
C LEU A 983 -10.87 -27.74 -31.26
N LEU A 984 -11.57 -26.62 -30.99
CA LEU A 984 -12.02 -25.69 -32.02
C LEU A 984 -10.91 -24.76 -32.54
N GLY A 985 -9.78 -24.67 -31.83
CA GLY A 985 -8.68 -23.75 -32.17
C GLY A 985 -9.04 -22.27 -31.94
N ILE A 986 -9.93 -21.98 -30.99
CA ILE A 986 -10.40 -20.63 -30.67
C ILE A 986 -9.96 -20.21 -29.27
N HIS A 987 -9.97 -18.89 -29.02
CA HIS A 987 -9.86 -18.33 -27.68
C HIS A 987 -11.22 -17.76 -27.26
N ALA A 988 -11.65 -18.03 -26.03
CA ALA A 988 -12.87 -17.49 -25.47
C ALA A 988 -12.60 -16.29 -24.56
N SER A 989 -13.58 -15.41 -24.45
CA SER A 989 -13.66 -14.38 -23.43
C SER A 989 -15.02 -14.47 -22.72
N THR A 990 -14.98 -14.66 -21.41
CA THR A 990 -16.13 -14.70 -20.52
C THR A 990 -16.00 -13.59 -19.47
N PRO A 991 -16.57 -12.40 -19.74
CA PRO A 991 -16.53 -11.28 -18.79
C PRO A 991 -17.17 -11.65 -17.45
N VAL A 992 -16.67 -11.03 -16.39
CA VAL A 992 -17.16 -11.25 -15.03
C VAL A 992 -18.61 -10.76 -14.89
N PHE A 993 -19.50 -11.60 -14.37
CA PHE A 993 -20.95 -11.37 -14.20
C PHE A 993 -21.77 -11.17 -15.50
N ASP A 994 -21.18 -11.26 -16.69
CA ASP A 994 -21.86 -11.23 -18.01
C ASP A 994 -21.22 -12.22 -18.99
N GLY A 995 -20.82 -13.36 -18.46
CA GLY A 995 -20.04 -14.38 -19.16
C GLY A 995 -20.86 -15.46 -19.85
N ALA A 996 -20.17 -16.53 -20.25
CA ALA A 996 -20.81 -17.73 -20.76
C ALA A 996 -21.68 -18.37 -19.66
N ASN A 997 -22.93 -18.70 -19.97
CA ASN A 997 -23.75 -19.49 -19.05
C ASN A 997 -23.47 -21.00 -19.24
N GLU A 998 -24.08 -21.84 -18.38
CA GLU A 998 -23.93 -23.30 -18.46
C GLU A 998 -24.31 -23.88 -19.84
N TYR A 999 -25.38 -23.36 -20.45
CA TYR A 999 -25.85 -23.81 -21.76
C TYR A 999 -24.89 -23.42 -22.88
N ASP A 1000 -24.31 -22.22 -22.84
CA ASP A 1000 -23.33 -21.76 -23.82
C ASP A 1000 -22.07 -22.63 -23.76
N VAL A 1001 -21.65 -23.03 -22.55
CA VAL A 1001 -20.53 -23.98 -22.37
C VAL A 1001 -20.88 -25.34 -22.98
N PHE A 1002 -22.06 -25.89 -22.66
CA PHE A 1002 -22.50 -27.19 -23.21
C PHE A 1002 -22.66 -27.18 -24.73
N ASP A 1003 -23.24 -26.12 -25.28
CA ASP A 1003 -23.42 -25.96 -26.74
C ASP A 1003 -22.06 -25.83 -27.45
N THR A 1004 -21.10 -25.13 -26.84
CA THR A 1004 -19.72 -25.03 -27.37
C THR A 1004 -18.98 -26.37 -27.28
N MET A 1005 -19.23 -27.15 -26.23
CA MET A 1005 -18.70 -28.51 -26.12
C MET A 1005 -19.27 -29.42 -27.20
N GLU A 1006 -20.57 -29.36 -27.49
CA GLU A 1006 -21.17 -30.11 -28.58
C GLU A 1006 -20.66 -29.66 -29.96
N GLU A 1007 -20.45 -28.34 -30.16
CA GLU A 1007 -19.79 -27.79 -31.36
C GLU A 1007 -18.39 -28.41 -31.55
N ALA A 1008 -17.66 -28.62 -30.45
CA ALA A 1008 -16.35 -29.26 -30.44
C ALA A 1008 -16.39 -30.81 -30.56
N GLY A 1009 -17.58 -31.41 -30.59
CA GLY A 1009 -17.77 -32.87 -30.63
C GLY A 1009 -17.58 -33.57 -29.29
N LEU A 1010 -17.61 -32.84 -28.17
CA LEU A 1010 -17.55 -33.39 -26.81
C LEU A 1010 -18.95 -33.77 -26.30
N LYS A 1011 -19.02 -34.68 -25.34
CA LYS A 1011 -20.26 -34.99 -24.61
C LYS A 1011 -20.65 -33.82 -23.70
N ARG A 1012 -21.96 -33.58 -23.53
CA ARG A 1012 -22.48 -32.53 -22.63
C ARG A 1012 -22.08 -32.69 -21.16
N ASP A 1013 -21.80 -33.91 -20.70
CA ASP A 1013 -21.35 -34.15 -19.32
C ASP A 1013 -19.86 -33.83 -19.11
N GLY A 1014 -19.11 -33.56 -20.18
CA GLY A 1014 -17.70 -33.19 -20.15
C GLY A 1014 -16.78 -34.28 -19.60
N LYS A 1015 -17.23 -35.54 -19.65
CA LYS A 1015 -16.46 -36.70 -19.19
C LYS A 1015 -15.97 -37.53 -20.35
N THR A 1016 -14.87 -38.25 -20.11
CA THR A 1016 -14.29 -39.19 -21.06
C THR A 1016 -13.73 -40.40 -20.33
N ILE A 1017 -13.50 -41.48 -21.06
CA ILE A 1017 -12.83 -42.66 -20.54
C ILE A 1017 -11.33 -42.35 -20.50
N LEU A 1018 -10.72 -42.57 -19.34
CA LEU A 1018 -9.27 -42.58 -19.19
C LEU A 1018 -8.79 -44.02 -19.04
N TYR A 1019 -7.56 -44.26 -19.48
CA TYR A 1019 -6.85 -45.51 -19.29
C TYR A 1019 -5.72 -45.31 -18.29
N ASP A 1020 -5.51 -46.29 -17.42
CA ASP A 1020 -4.38 -46.31 -16.51
C ASP A 1020 -3.08 -46.53 -17.29
N GLY A 1021 -2.14 -45.60 -17.21
CA GLY A 1021 -0.84 -45.68 -17.89
C GLY A 1021 -0.01 -46.90 -17.48
N ARG A 1022 -0.21 -47.41 -16.26
CA ARG A 1022 0.59 -48.52 -15.70
C ARG A 1022 0.09 -49.89 -16.15
N THR A 1023 -1.22 -50.08 -16.18
CA THR A 1023 -1.86 -51.37 -16.48
C THR A 1023 -2.42 -51.42 -17.89
N GLY A 1024 -2.76 -50.28 -18.49
CA GLY A 1024 -3.46 -50.16 -19.75
C GLY A 1024 -4.97 -50.39 -19.65
N GLU A 1025 -5.51 -50.66 -18.46
CA GLU A 1025 -6.94 -50.89 -18.26
C GLU A 1025 -7.73 -49.57 -18.19
N PRO A 1026 -8.95 -49.50 -18.74
CA PRO A 1026 -9.81 -48.33 -18.59
C PRO A 1026 -10.33 -48.21 -17.14
N PHE A 1027 -10.44 -46.98 -16.64
CA PHE A 1027 -11.08 -46.74 -15.35
C PHE A 1027 -12.58 -47.09 -15.38
N GLU A 1028 -13.11 -47.59 -14.25
CA GLU A 1028 -14.53 -48.02 -14.16
C GLU A 1028 -15.54 -46.91 -14.46
N ARG A 1029 -15.19 -45.66 -14.17
CA ARG A 1029 -16.05 -44.48 -14.36
C ARG A 1029 -15.37 -43.48 -15.27
N GLU A 1030 -16.18 -42.80 -16.07
CA GLU A 1030 -15.71 -41.67 -16.89
C GLU A 1030 -15.29 -40.51 -15.98
N VAL A 1031 -14.19 -39.86 -16.37
CA VAL A 1031 -13.52 -38.81 -15.59
C VAL A 1031 -13.71 -37.48 -16.31
N THR A 1032 -13.87 -36.41 -15.54
CA THR A 1032 -13.86 -35.05 -16.09
C THR A 1032 -12.43 -34.68 -16.48
N VAL A 1033 -12.24 -34.44 -17.77
CA VAL A 1033 -10.95 -34.07 -18.36
C VAL A 1033 -11.13 -32.84 -19.23
N GLY A 1034 -10.19 -31.90 -19.15
CA GLY A 1034 -10.18 -30.72 -20.01
C GLY A 1034 -9.01 -29.80 -19.74
N VAL A 1035 -9.08 -28.57 -20.24
CA VAL A 1035 -7.93 -27.66 -20.21
C VAL A 1035 -8.14 -26.57 -19.18
N MET A 1036 -7.24 -26.46 -18.20
CA MET A 1036 -7.25 -25.40 -17.19
C MET A 1036 -6.04 -24.49 -17.36
N TYR A 1037 -6.18 -23.20 -17.02
CA TYR A 1037 -5.05 -22.30 -16.91
C TYR A 1037 -4.41 -22.37 -15.52
N MET A 1038 -3.20 -22.93 -15.46
CA MET A 1038 -2.47 -23.15 -14.21
C MET A 1038 -1.24 -22.23 -14.10
N ILE A 1039 -0.93 -21.83 -12.88
CA ILE A 1039 0.07 -20.81 -12.56
C ILE A 1039 1.11 -21.37 -11.59
N LYS A 1040 2.39 -21.07 -11.84
CA LYS A 1040 3.50 -21.31 -10.90
C LYS A 1040 3.66 -20.11 -9.96
N LEU A 1041 3.61 -20.33 -8.65
CA LEU A 1041 3.75 -19.26 -7.65
C LEU A 1041 5.22 -19.09 -7.22
N ALA A 1042 5.58 -17.89 -6.75
CA ALA A 1042 6.90 -17.55 -6.22
C ALA A 1042 7.20 -18.20 -4.84
N HIS A 1043 6.71 -19.41 -4.62
CA HIS A 1043 6.89 -20.19 -3.40
C HIS A 1043 7.51 -21.53 -3.76
N MET A 1044 8.80 -21.47 -4.08
CA MET A 1044 9.58 -22.63 -4.49
C MET A 1044 10.23 -23.30 -3.29
N VAL A 1045 10.54 -24.59 -3.44
CA VAL A 1045 11.23 -25.36 -2.39
C VAL A 1045 12.66 -24.85 -2.17
N ASP A 1046 13.37 -24.47 -3.23
CA ASP A 1046 14.76 -23.98 -3.19
C ASP A 1046 14.92 -22.74 -2.30
N ASP A 1047 13.90 -21.87 -2.28
CA ASP A 1047 13.91 -20.67 -1.45
C ASP A 1047 13.59 -20.99 0.02
N LYS A 1048 12.81 -22.05 0.28
CA LYS A 1048 12.28 -22.38 1.60
C LYS A 1048 13.10 -23.42 2.35
N ILE A 1049 13.84 -24.27 1.65
CA ILE A 1049 14.71 -25.25 2.27
C ILE A 1049 15.84 -24.52 3.01
N HIS A 1050 16.02 -24.90 4.27
CA HIS A 1050 17.06 -24.35 5.13
C HIS A 1050 17.44 -25.38 6.20
N ALA A 1051 18.74 -25.59 6.37
CA ALA A 1051 19.29 -26.48 7.37
C ALA A 1051 20.50 -25.82 8.02
N ARG A 1052 20.70 -26.10 9.31
CA ARG A 1052 21.83 -25.60 10.10
C ARG A 1052 22.32 -26.70 11.01
N SER A 1053 23.64 -26.91 11.02
CA SER A 1053 24.35 -27.67 12.06
C SER A 1053 24.91 -26.70 13.10
N THR A 1054 25.96 -25.96 12.74
CA THR A 1054 26.56 -24.85 13.50
C THR A 1054 26.50 -23.57 12.67
N GLY A 1055 26.71 -22.40 13.27
CA GLY A 1055 26.59 -21.14 12.55
C GLY A 1055 26.83 -19.94 13.45
N PRO A 1056 26.51 -18.73 12.99
CA PRO A 1056 26.70 -17.52 13.79
C PRO A 1056 25.73 -17.46 14.98
N TYR A 1057 26.18 -16.76 16.02
CA TYR A 1057 25.46 -16.56 17.28
C TYR A 1057 25.31 -15.06 17.57
N SER A 1058 24.28 -14.72 18.34
CA SER A 1058 24.07 -13.39 18.89
C SER A 1058 25.20 -13.02 19.84
N LEU A 1059 25.72 -11.80 19.73
CA LEU A 1059 26.79 -11.33 20.62
C LEU A 1059 26.33 -11.23 22.08
N VAL A 1060 25.06 -10.85 22.31
CA VAL A 1060 24.53 -10.60 23.65
C VAL A 1060 24.05 -11.89 24.30
N THR A 1061 23.13 -12.59 23.63
CA THR A 1061 22.47 -13.77 24.23
C THR A 1061 23.19 -15.08 23.95
N GLN A 1062 24.23 -15.08 23.10
CA GLN A 1062 24.93 -16.28 22.63
C GLN A 1062 24.04 -17.32 21.94
N GLN A 1063 22.79 -16.99 21.64
CA GLN A 1063 21.84 -17.85 20.94
C GLN A 1063 22.11 -17.88 19.43
N PRO A 1064 21.75 -18.97 18.74
CA PRO A 1064 21.72 -19.04 17.28
C PRO A 1064 21.03 -17.81 16.66
N LEU A 1065 21.67 -17.13 15.69
CA LEU A 1065 20.99 -16.07 14.93
C LEU A 1065 19.75 -16.63 14.21
N GLY A 1066 18.78 -15.77 13.89
CA GLY A 1066 17.55 -16.16 13.19
C GLY A 1066 17.63 -15.94 11.68
N GLY A 1067 16.94 -16.79 10.91
CA GLY A 1067 16.68 -16.58 9.48
C GLY A 1067 17.71 -17.18 8.52
N LYS A 1068 17.23 -17.61 7.35
CA LYS A 1068 18.03 -18.31 6.31
C LYS A 1068 19.23 -17.49 5.82
N ALA A 1069 19.04 -16.18 5.60
CA ALA A 1069 20.08 -15.30 5.07
C ALA A 1069 21.32 -15.18 5.97
N GLN A 1070 21.18 -15.40 7.28
CA GLN A 1070 22.27 -15.37 8.26
C GLN A 1070 22.76 -16.77 8.63
N PHE A 1071 22.33 -17.81 7.90
CA PHE A 1071 22.54 -19.20 8.31
C PHE A 1071 22.01 -19.48 9.73
N GLY A 1072 20.83 -18.93 10.03
CA GLY A 1072 20.22 -18.94 11.35
C GLY A 1072 19.61 -20.27 11.79
N GLY A 1073 19.34 -20.43 13.08
CA GLY A 1073 18.66 -21.60 13.64
C GLY A 1073 17.13 -21.50 13.56
N GLN A 1074 16.46 -22.62 13.82
CA GLN A 1074 15.01 -22.65 14.01
C GLN A 1074 14.65 -22.25 15.45
N ARG A 1075 13.54 -21.54 15.61
CA ARG A 1075 13.05 -21.17 16.94
C ARG A 1075 12.28 -22.33 17.54
N PHE A 1076 12.80 -22.89 18.63
CA PHE A 1076 12.03 -23.77 19.52
C PHE A 1076 11.28 -22.90 20.52
N GLY A 1077 9.97 -22.77 20.35
CA GLY A 1077 9.15 -21.81 21.08
C GLY A 1077 8.52 -22.38 22.33
N GLU A 1078 7.71 -21.54 22.99
CA GLU A 1078 7.02 -21.87 24.24
C GLU A 1078 6.05 -23.04 24.08
N MET A 1079 5.27 -23.09 22.99
CA MET A 1079 4.33 -24.19 22.73
C MET A 1079 5.05 -25.52 22.50
N GLU A 1080 6.23 -25.50 21.87
CA GLU A 1080 7.04 -26.70 21.67
C GLU A 1080 7.67 -27.20 22.98
N VAL A 1081 8.04 -26.29 23.89
CA VAL A 1081 8.47 -26.63 25.26
C VAL A 1081 7.36 -27.36 26.00
N TRP A 1082 6.14 -26.81 26.03
CA TRP A 1082 4.98 -27.46 26.68
C TRP A 1082 4.71 -28.86 26.11
N ALA A 1083 4.91 -29.05 24.81
CA ALA A 1083 4.76 -30.36 24.20
C ALA A 1083 5.76 -31.37 24.77
N LEU A 1084 7.05 -31.01 24.89
CA LEU A 1084 8.06 -31.90 25.48
C LEU A 1084 7.84 -32.15 26.97
N GLU A 1085 7.39 -31.14 27.71
CA GLU A 1085 6.98 -31.29 29.12
C GLU A 1085 5.82 -32.28 29.26
N ALA A 1086 4.80 -32.18 28.38
CA ALA A 1086 3.67 -33.10 28.37
C ALA A 1086 4.06 -34.55 28.02
N TYR A 1087 5.06 -34.73 27.15
CA TYR A 1087 5.66 -36.05 26.88
C TYR A 1087 6.55 -36.56 28.03
N GLY A 1088 6.95 -35.70 28.97
CA GLY A 1088 7.94 -36.03 30.01
C GLY A 1088 9.36 -36.16 29.45
N ALA A 1089 9.66 -35.55 28.30
CA ALA A 1089 10.95 -35.64 27.61
C ALA A 1089 11.99 -34.66 28.19
N ALA A 1090 12.28 -34.77 29.49
CA ALA A 1090 13.11 -33.82 30.24
C ALA A 1090 14.53 -33.65 29.67
N TYR A 1091 15.21 -34.76 29.31
CA TYR A 1091 16.57 -34.71 28.74
C TYR A 1091 16.63 -34.02 27.38
N THR A 1092 15.66 -34.30 26.50
CA THR A 1092 15.57 -33.64 25.19
C THR A 1092 15.31 -32.15 25.35
N LEU A 1093 14.43 -31.78 26.28
CA LEU A 1093 14.17 -30.37 26.57
C LEU A 1093 15.42 -29.66 27.13
N GLN A 1094 16.11 -30.28 28.09
CA GLN A 1094 17.35 -29.76 28.64
C GLN A 1094 18.40 -29.56 27.56
N GLU A 1095 18.63 -30.54 26.69
CA GLU A 1095 19.59 -30.48 25.58
C GLU A 1095 19.28 -29.32 24.61
N ILE A 1096 18.00 -29.15 24.24
CA ILE A 1096 17.56 -28.07 23.32
C ILE A 1096 17.79 -26.68 23.92
N LEU A 1097 17.48 -26.50 25.21
CA LEU A 1097 17.60 -25.22 25.90
C LEU A 1097 19.03 -24.84 26.29
N THR A 1098 20.00 -25.76 26.17
CA THR A 1098 21.39 -25.56 26.64
C THR A 1098 22.40 -25.73 25.51
N VAL A 1099 22.92 -26.96 25.31
CA VAL A 1099 24.04 -27.29 24.42
C VAL A 1099 23.75 -27.01 22.94
N LYS A 1100 22.47 -26.98 22.54
CA LYS A 1100 22.03 -26.59 21.18
C LYS A 1100 21.75 -25.09 21.02
N SER A 1101 21.82 -24.32 22.10
CA SER A 1101 21.47 -22.89 22.15
C SER A 1101 22.65 -22.06 22.64
N ASP A 1102 22.66 -21.69 23.92
CA ASP A 1102 23.47 -20.63 24.53
C ASP A 1102 24.38 -21.13 25.65
N ASP A 1103 24.56 -22.44 25.78
CA ASP A 1103 25.69 -22.99 26.55
C ASP A 1103 26.98 -22.91 25.70
N VAL A 1104 27.76 -21.85 25.95
CA VAL A 1104 28.98 -21.52 25.18
C VAL A 1104 30.04 -22.61 25.25
N VAL A 1105 30.22 -23.22 26.42
CA VAL A 1105 31.23 -24.26 26.65
C VAL A 1105 30.67 -25.62 26.24
N GLY A 1106 29.42 -25.90 26.61
CA GLY A 1106 28.74 -27.16 26.31
C GLY A 1106 28.61 -27.42 24.82
N ARG A 1107 28.33 -26.40 23.99
CA ARG A 1107 28.24 -26.57 22.52
C ARG A 1107 29.56 -27.03 21.88
N VAL A 1108 30.70 -26.50 22.33
CA VAL A 1108 32.03 -26.85 21.78
C VAL A 1108 32.40 -28.27 22.20
N LYS A 1109 32.24 -28.59 23.49
CA LYS A 1109 32.51 -29.93 24.00
C LYS A 1109 31.59 -30.99 23.38
N THR A 1110 30.32 -30.65 23.18
CA THR A 1110 29.36 -31.53 22.51
C THR A 1110 29.77 -31.81 21.06
N TYR A 1111 30.17 -30.76 20.32
CA TYR A 1111 30.67 -30.93 18.96
C TYR A 1111 31.92 -31.82 18.91
N GLU A 1112 32.87 -31.58 19.80
CA GLU A 1112 34.09 -32.38 19.93
C GLU A 1112 33.79 -33.85 20.27
N ALA A 1113 32.91 -34.09 21.25
CA ALA A 1113 32.50 -35.43 21.65
C ALA A 1113 31.84 -36.18 20.48
N ILE A 1114 30.95 -35.52 19.73
CA ILE A 1114 30.32 -36.11 18.53
C ILE A 1114 31.36 -36.48 17.48
N VAL A 1115 32.33 -35.59 17.20
CA VAL A 1115 33.40 -35.84 16.21
C VAL A 1115 34.31 -37.00 16.66
N LYS A 1116 34.58 -37.12 17.96
CA LYS A 1116 35.38 -38.21 18.53
C LYS A 1116 34.60 -39.51 18.72
N GLY A 1117 33.27 -39.50 18.63
CA GLY A 1117 32.41 -40.63 18.95
C GLY A 1117 32.31 -40.92 20.46
N GLU A 1118 32.52 -39.90 21.29
CA GLU A 1118 32.38 -39.95 22.75
C GLU A 1118 30.96 -39.58 23.19
N ASN A 1119 30.63 -39.83 24.46
CA ASN A 1119 29.34 -39.44 25.03
C ASN A 1119 29.24 -37.91 25.16
N VAL A 1120 28.04 -37.38 24.93
CA VAL A 1120 27.74 -35.96 25.12
C VAL A 1120 27.92 -35.59 26.60
N PRO A 1121 28.65 -34.51 26.92
CA PRO A 1121 28.87 -34.06 28.29
C PRO A 1121 27.58 -33.53 28.93
N GLU A 1122 27.58 -33.39 30.26
CA GLU A 1122 26.46 -32.77 30.96
C GLU A 1122 26.30 -31.28 30.59
N PRO A 1123 25.07 -30.80 30.38
CA PRO A 1123 24.81 -29.40 30.08
C PRO A 1123 25.15 -28.44 31.22
N GLY A 1124 25.65 -27.26 30.87
CA GLY A 1124 25.90 -26.16 31.78
C GLY A 1124 24.72 -25.20 31.95
N VAL A 1125 25.00 -24.04 32.55
CA VAL A 1125 24.02 -22.95 32.74
C VAL A 1125 23.93 -22.11 31.46
N PRO A 1126 22.72 -21.83 30.94
CA PRO A 1126 22.53 -20.96 29.78
C PRO A 1126 23.06 -19.54 29.98
N GLU A 1127 23.70 -18.96 28.96
CA GLU A 1127 24.23 -17.60 29.03
C GLU A 1127 23.12 -16.56 29.17
N SER A 1128 21.95 -16.78 28.55
CA SER A 1128 20.79 -15.88 28.70
C SER A 1128 20.33 -15.71 30.15
N PHE A 1129 20.46 -16.76 30.97
CA PHE A 1129 20.16 -16.69 32.41
C PHE A 1129 21.17 -15.81 33.15
N LYS A 1130 22.47 -15.92 32.82
CA LYS A 1130 23.50 -15.04 33.41
C LYS A 1130 23.26 -13.58 33.05
N VAL A 1131 22.89 -13.30 31.79
CA VAL A 1131 22.53 -11.95 31.33
C VAL A 1131 21.35 -11.39 32.14
N LEU A 1132 20.30 -12.18 32.37
CA LEU A 1132 19.16 -11.78 33.18
C LEU A 1132 19.57 -11.39 34.62
N ILE A 1133 20.46 -12.16 35.25
CA ILE A 1133 20.97 -11.83 36.60
C ILE A 1133 21.68 -10.47 36.59
N LYS A 1134 22.54 -10.23 35.60
CA LYS A 1134 23.25 -8.94 35.45
C LYS A 1134 22.28 -7.78 35.16
N GLU A 1135 21.22 -8.00 34.37
CA GLU A 1135 20.17 -7.01 34.13
C GLU A 1135 19.43 -6.65 35.43
N LEU A 1136 19.05 -7.63 36.24
CA LEU A 1136 18.40 -7.40 37.54
C LEU A 1136 19.33 -6.66 38.51
N GLN A 1137 20.61 -7.03 38.56
CA GLN A 1137 21.63 -6.32 39.33
C GLN A 1137 21.81 -4.88 38.87
N SER A 1138 21.76 -4.62 37.57
CA SER A 1138 21.85 -3.26 37.00
C SER A 1138 20.65 -2.37 37.38
N LEU A 1139 19.49 -2.97 37.68
CA LEU A 1139 18.31 -2.28 38.22
C LEU A 1139 18.42 -2.00 39.73
N GLY A 1140 19.53 -2.38 40.37
CA GLY A 1140 19.76 -2.22 41.80
C GLY A 1140 19.17 -3.33 42.68
N LEU A 1141 18.86 -4.49 42.10
CA LEU A 1141 18.41 -5.67 42.84
C LEU A 1141 19.62 -6.57 43.16
N ASP A 1142 19.89 -6.82 44.44
CA ASP A 1142 20.94 -7.75 44.87
C ASP A 1142 20.46 -9.21 44.69
N VAL A 1143 20.66 -9.76 43.50
CA VAL A 1143 20.28 -11.14 43.15
C VAL A 1143 21.47 -12.06 43.37
N LYS A 1144 21.28 -13.06 44.24
CA LYS A 1144 22.28 -14.07 44.60
C LYS A 1144 21.73 -15.47 44.38
N ILE A 1145 22.60 -16.38 43.94
CA ILE A 1145 22.28 -17.79 43.75
C ILE A 1145 22.92 -18.55 44.91
N LEU A 1146 22.09 -19.20 45.72
CA LEU A 1146 22.53 -19.92 46.89
C LEU A 1146 22.43 -21.43 46.65
N SER A 1147 23.42 -22.17 47.13
CA SER A 1147 23.32 -23.63 47.26
C SER A 1147 22.36 -24.03 48.39
N GLU A 1148 22.06 -25.33 48.54
CA GLU A 1148 21.26 -25.84 49.66
C GLU A 1148 21.86 -25.50 51.04
N ASN A 1149 23.17 -25.20 51.11
CA ASN A 1149 23.88 -24.82 52.34
C ASN A 1149 23.95 -23.29 52.56
N GLU A 1150 23.16 -22.49 51.83
CA GLU A 1150 23.17 -21.02 51.85
C GLU A 1150 24.51 -20.38 51.45
N GLU A 1151 25.37 -21.13 50.75
CA GLU A 1151 26.62 -20.60 50.20
C GLU A 1151 26.37 -19.96 48.84
N GLU A 1152 26.93 -18.76 48.63
CA GLU A 1152 26.82 -18.02 47.37
C GLU A 1152 27.62 -18.73 46.27
N ILE A 1153 26.93 -19.12 45.20
CA ILE A 1153 27.54 -19.72 44.02
C ILE A 1153 28.00 -18.58 43.10
N GLU A 1154 29.31 -18.34 43.06
CA GLU A 1154 29.88 -17.40 42.10
C GLU A 1154 29.78 -17.95 40.68
N MET A 1155 28.94 -17.33 39.86
CA MET A 1155 28.93 -17.56 38.41
C MET A 1155 30.12 -16.83 37.79
N LYS A 1156 31.23 -17.55 37.61
CA LYS A 1156 32.45 -17.02 37.00
C LYS A 1156 32.19 -16.45 35.60
N GLU A 1157 32.85 -15.34 35.29
CA GLU A 1157 32.83 -14.75 33.96
C GLU A 1157 33.74 -15.59 33.04
N ILE A 1158 33.47 -15.55 31.72
CA ILE A 1158 34.19 -16.38 30.73
C ILE A 1158 35.71 -16.11 30.77
N ASP A 1159 36.11 -14.88 31.07
CA ASP A 1159 37.52 -14.48 31.19
C ASP A 1159 38.24 -15.16 32.38
N ASP A 1160 37.52 -15.50 33.46
CA ASP A 1160 38.10 -16.17 34.65
C ASP A 1160 38.36 -17.68 34.44
N GLU A 1161 37.76 -18.28 33.41
CA GLU A 1161 37.99 -19.68 33.04
C GLU A 1161 39.23 -19.86 32.15
N GLU A 1162 39.58 -18.89 31.31
CA GLU A 1162 40.80 -18.93 30.48
C GLU A 1162 42.07 -18.80 31.33
N ASP A 1163 42.08 -17.95 32.36
CA ASP A 1163 43.23 -17.78 33.25
C ASP A 1163 43.57 -19.06 34.05
N ASN A 1164 42.57 -19.88 34.39
CA ASN A 1164 42.78 -21.14 35.11
C ASN A 1164 43.34 -22.28 34.23
N ALA A 1165 43.22 -22.19 32.90
CA ALA A 1165 43.85 -23.15 31.99
C ALA A 1165 45.38 -22.92 31.92
N GLY A 1166 45.83 -21.66 32.04
CA GLY A 1166 47.24 -21.30 32.16
C GLY A 1166 47.89 -21.79 33.45
N ASP A 1167 47.18 -21.69 34.59
CA ASP A 1167 47.72 -22.09 35.90
C ASP A 1167 47.89 -23.61 36.07
N LYS A 1168 47.04 -24.44 35.42
CA LYS A 1168 47.21 -25.90 35.44
C LYS A 1168 48.47 -26.38 34.70
N LEU A 1169 49.01 -25.59 33.77
CA LEU A 1169 50.26 -25.88 33.08
C LEU A 1169 51.49 -25.50 33.90
N HIS A 1170 51.39 -24.49 34.78
CA HIS A 1170 52.48 -24.09 35.67
C HIS A 1170 52.69 -25.03 36.87
N LEU A 1171 51.62 -25.66 37.37
CA LEU A 1171 51.68 -26.56 38.54
C LEU A 1171 52.29 -27.95 38.27
N ASN A 1172 52.52 -28.33 37.01
CA ASN A 1172 53.10 -29.65 36.65
C ASN A 1172 54.60 -29.62 36.32
N LEU A 1173 55.27 -28.47 36.40
CA LEU A 1173 56.71 -28.35 36.11
C LEU A 1173 57.60 -28.35 37.37
N GLU A 1174 57.06 -28.16 38.57
CA GLU A 1174 57.85 -28.14 39.82
C GLU A 1174 57.87 -29.47 40.59
N SER A 1175 57.06 -30.46 40.22
CA SER A 1175 56.95 -31.75 40.94
C SER A 1175 57.74 -32.91 40.30
N ALA A 1176 58.50 -32.68 39.23
CA ALA A 1176 59.21 -33.73 38.50
C ALA A 1176 60.74 -33.80 38.75
N SER A 1177 61.30 -32.99 39.66
CA SER A 1177 62.77 -32.93 39.90
C SER A 1177 63.24 -33.33 41.31
N ALA A 1178 62.42 -34.02 42.11
CA ALA A 1178 62.85 -34.55 43.40
C ALA A 1178 62.06 -35.81 43.78
N GLU A 1179 62.53 -36.99 43.36
CA GLU A 1179 62.41 -38.29 44.04
C GLU A 1179 62.65 -39.47 43.06
N VAL A 1180 63.92 -39.71 42.70
CA VAL A 1180 64.45 -41.08 42.54
C VAL A 1180 65.91 -41.06 43.01
N GLY A 1181 66.08 -41.43 44.28
CA GLY A 1181 67.36 -41.58 44.95
C GLY A 1181 67.19 -42.30 46.29
N ALA A 1182 67.00 -43.63 46.20
CA ALA A 1182 67.17 -44.65 47.24
C ALA A 1182 66.25 -44.67 48.48
N GLU A 1183 65.75 -45.89 48.71
CA GLU A 1183 65.03 -46.48 49.87
C GLU A 1183 63.54 -46.17 50.07
#